data_AF-A0A2G9ZEU4-F1
#
_entry.id   AF-A0A2G9ZEU4-F1
#
_cell.length_a   1.000
_cell.length_b   1.000
_cell.length_c   1.000
_cell.angle_alpha   90.00
_cell.angle_beta   90.00
_cell.angle_gamma   90.00
#
_symmetry.space_group_name_H-M   'P 1'
#
loop_
_entity.id
_entity.type
_entity.pdbx_description
1 polymer ?
#
loop_
_entity_poly.entity_id
_entity_poly.type
_entity_poly.pdbx_seq_one_letter_code
_entity_poly.pdbx_strand_id
1 'polypeptide(L)'
;DDIKCLQALLNQSADTQVAASGVGSSGNETSYFGALTKAAVVKFQEKYAADVLAVYGLTSGTGFVGTTTRAKLNTLLAAPAEEVPAEEVPAEEVPAEEVPAEEVVAPAEGLAIALAADTPAATIVPLSSTNVEYIKVNLTASSDADVTISQMVFTRKGVGSASDFDNVYLYENDNRLTSGRTISSTTQQATFTNLGLKVKAGKTRTISLVAEMAAATAGDVNYFQITASSDITSDATTVSGAFPIAGNSMVLGAQSAGTLTIATSGTPSNPYVGSSQAEVSRFQLTAGANEDVLVKRIILTNGGSVASTVLTNFKLYRGSTLLAEAEGMSNDRVSLTLTDGYTLLKGENRTFSIKADIAGRPDQTIKLYIDYNTDVYGIGKTYGGGAGVTNSFTSSLAPELTLQGGAITISMTGPAAGKMQTTAQDVVMMEYTMTATQDVEVRSTTLYLCWDDTGDGTYNNMTAAVKDDITDVKIINAEIGGAVAGPTDGSGFSLTSTTTVCGATGAYKTWSDYYDINEESPLKLKVTLDLTASDIADTDKIKVVLGTFGASTIKSRITNDYIATTDIVPGSNIAANAMTVQAADLTVALASTPVSGTYITGAKNKELVGFTITAAEASDIEVNTIKVTAYVNKDTSGTFTKDTDGTITAKNLVDSLYLYDGTIAVAGPKSIDSDGYITFTNMSWIVSAGVSKKLVLKGDVTTNAPEEGISDRIKFDIADVSADITCYDPEGRSVTSSGTDAVNGGTADSGIKITLASAGTLWIEASADTPDSDIILMDTTGVTMAKVKFTAVYEGFTVKKIRLDNANSAYDDEITKVTISYLDANNATVTQDSYLSGGSVDFTGMTMYIPKDSARILTVLANINSLSGGADSGDKPKLSFSLDITDDDEFEAVSDSSVTIKDSGVYLDGAANANETIANINDMYVRMTKPTVTLDSAVSGKLNNGVVTLVKFTVAAASGNNVALKKLSFDLAVNDITTAGTLTLSAVKIYRSTALGTALTAVVSDNATTTTPTWTNGSGKTINLMFGSAASGEEVIPAGGSRTYYLKGTVASAGSDTNGNDSITISLKSPDTTAAQNTTGGLDTATNSATTLVEVDDAGTTYACYYVWSDNSQSVLHSSADQTTYKDWTNGYLVNGLPSDSVNLVY
;
A
#
# COMPACT_ATOMS: atom_id res chain seq x y z
N ASP A 1 2.20 24.74 7.75
CA ASP A 1 3.13 25.15 8.83
C ASP A 1 3.70 26.56 8.71
N ASP A 2 3.50 27.25 7.59
CA ASP A 2 4.05 28.60 7.34
C ASP A 2 3.72 29.66 8.39
N ILE A 3 2.49 29.66 8.92
CA ILE A 3 2.07 30.60 9.97
C ILE A 3 2.84 30.33 11.28
N LYS A 4 3.09 29.06 11.60
CA LYS A 4 3.85 28.68 12.80
C LYS A 4 5.31 29.11 12.67
N CYS A 5 5.92 28.92 11.49
CA CYS A 5 7.27 29.42 11.19
C CYS A 5 7.34 30.95 11.22
N LEU A 6 6.33 31.64 10.68
CA LEU A 6 6.22 33.09 10.73
C LEU A 6 6.13 33.59 12.18
N GLN A 7 5.28 32.99 13.01
CA GLN A 7 5.18 33.34 14.43
C GLN A 7 6.51 33.10 15.16
N ALA A 8 7.17 31.98 14.88
CA ALA A 8 8.47 31.66 15.48
C ALA A 8 9.52 32.73 15.12
N LEU A 9 9.58 33.16 13.86
CA LEU A 9 10.49 34.21 13.40
C LEU A 9 10.15 35.58 14.00
N LEU A 10 8.87 35.96 14.03
CA LEU A 10 8.43 37.22 14.61
C LEU A 10 8.71 37.28 16.12
N ASN A 11 8.63 36.14 16.81
CA ASN A 11 8.95 36.00 18.23
C ASN A 11 10.44 36.07 18.56
N GLN A 12 11.35 36.02 17.57
CA GLN A 12 12.79 36.19 17.81
C GLN A 12 13.17 37.64 18.15
N SER A 13 12.30 38.62 17.89
CA SER A 13 12.54 40.03 18.20
C SER A 13 11.44 40.58 19.09
N ALA A 14 11.81 41.24 20.19
CA ALA A 14 10.86 41.90 21.10
C ALA A 14 9.97 42.94 20.39
N ASP A 15 10.48 43.59 19.33
CA ASP A 15 9.76 44.61 18.56
C ASP A 15 8.62 44.03 17.71
N THR A 16 8.75 42.77 17.32
CA THR A 16 7.79 42.08 16.44
C THR A 16 7.13 40.89 17.11
N GLN A 17 7.32 40.71 18.41
CA GLN A 17 6.80 39.57 19.15
C GLN A 17 5.26 39.50 19.06
N VAL A 18 4.76 38.29 18.82
CA VAL A 18 3.33 38.00 18.66
C VAL A 18 2.60 38.09 19.99
N ALA A 19 3.16 37.48 21.05
CA ALA A 19 2.66 37.58 22.42
C ALA A 19 3.76 37.30 23.45
N ALA A 20 3.67 37.92 24.64
CA ALA A 20 4.63 37.70 25.73
C ALA A 20 4.41 36.39 26.50
N SER A 21 3.17 35.87 26.52
CA SER A 21 2.80 34.59 27.14
C SER A 21 1.49 34.06 26.55
N GLY A 22 1.27 32.75 26.57
CA GLY A 22 0.05 32.12 26.05
C GLY A 22 0.13 31.81 24.54
N VAL A 23 -1.03 31.65 23.90
CA VAL A 23 -1.11 31.24 22.48
C VAL A 23 -0.39 32.23 21.55
N GLY A 24 0.52 31.72 20.72
CA GLY A 24 1.34 32.53 19.80
C GLY A 24 2.63 33.10 20.41
N SER A 25 2.89 32.91 21.71
CA SER A 25 4.19 33.28 22.32
C SER A 25 5.31 32.29 21.93
N SER A 26 6.57 32.65 22.21
CA SER A 26 7.72 31.80 21.88
C SER A 26 7.59 30.40 22.52
N GLY A 27 7.67 29.34 21.73
CA GLY A 27 7.45 27.95 22.15
C GLY A 27 5.98 27.52 22.24
N ASN A 28 5.03 28.45 22.02
CA ASN A 28 3.60 28.23 21.94
C ASN A 28 3.01 28.75 20.61
N GLU A 29 3.81 28.73 19.54
CA GLU A 29 3.39 29.15 18.20
C GLU A 29 2.28 28.26 17.65
N THR A 30 1.36 28.88 16.93
CA THR A 30 0.18 28.23 16.36
C THR A 30 0.21 28.30 14.84
N SER A 31 -0.57 27.46 14.17
CA SER A 31 -0.82 27.56 12.73
C SER A 31 -1.89 28.60 12.37
N TYR A 32 -2.40 29.38 13.33
CA TYR A 32 -3.51 30.33 13.13
C TYR A 32 -3.03 31.77 12.96
N PHE A 33 -3.39 32.42 11.85
CA PHE A 33 -3.06 33.82 11.59
C PHE A 33 -4.15 34.74 12.15
N GLY A 34 -4.07 35.02 13.45
CA GLY A 34 -5.03 35.85 14.17
C GLY A 34 -4.65 37.33 14.24
N ALA A 35 -5.44 38.10 14.98
CA ALA A 35 -5.20 39.53 15.20
C ALA A 35 -3.81 39.84 15.79
N LEU A 36 -3.30 38.97 16.69
CA LEU A 36 -1.97 39.11 17.29
C LEU A 36 -0.85 38.93 16.25
N THR A 37 -0.95 37.90 15.42
CA THR A 37 0.02 37.64 14.33
C THR A 37 -0.05 38.73 13.27
N LYS A 38 -1.24 39.21 12.91
CA LYS A 38 -1.41 40.36 12.01
C LYS A 38 -0.75 41.62 12.59
N ALA A 39 -0.95 41.91 13.87
CA ALA A 39 -0.32 43.06 14.53
C ALA A 39 1.22 42.94 14.57
N ALA A 40 1.74 41.75 14.81
CA ALA A 40 3.17 41.47 14.75
C ALA A 40 3.74 41.66 13.32
N VAL A 41 3.01 41.26 12.29
CA VAL A 41 3.38 41.51 10.89
C VAL A 41 3.34 43.00 10.57
N VAL A 42 2.36 43.77 11.03
CA VAL A 42 2.35 45.24 10.84
C VAL A 42 3.60 45.87 11.44
N LYS A 43 3.95 45.51 12.68
CA LYS A 43 5.19 46.00 13.33
C LYS A 43 6.44 45.59 12.55
N PHE A 44 6.49 44.37 12.02
CA PHE A 44 7.57 43.90 11.18
C PHE A 44 7.69 44.72 9.89
N GLN A 45 6.58 45.00 9.21
CA GLN A 45 6.53 45.78 7.98
C GLN A 45 6.96 47.22 8.20
N GLU A 46 6.55 47.83 9.32
CA GLU A 46 6.96 49.18 9.69
C GLU A 46 8.44 49.24 10.07
N LYS A 47 8.96 48.21 10.77
CA LYS A 47 10.39 48.08 11.08
C LYS A 47 11.26 47.99 9.82
N TYR A 48 10.76 47.36 8.76
CA TYR A 48 11.44 47.23 7.47
C TYR A 48 10.77 48.04 6.34
N ALA A 49 10.20 49.20 6.66
CA ALA A 49 9.37 49.97 5.74
C ALA A 49 10.05 50.32 4.41
N ALA A 50 11.37 50.58 4.42
CA ALA A 50 12.12 50.87 3.19
C ALA A 50 12.15 49.71 2.19
N ASP A 51 12.27 48.47 2.69
CA ASP A 51 12.35 47.27 1.86
C ASP A 51 10.97 46.66 1.56
N VAL A 52 10.00 46.91 2.44
CA VAL A 52 8.70 46.24 2.42
C VAL A 52 7.56 47.13 1.93
N LEU A 53 7.50 48.38 2.41
CA LEU A 53 6.37 49.29 2.17
C LEU A 53 6.65 50.31 1.05
N ALA A 54 7.89 50.83 0.95
CA ALA A 54 8.24 51.90 0.01
C ALA A 54 8.11 51.49 -1.46
N VAL A 55 8.36 50.22 -1.78
CA VAL A 55 8.18 49.63 -3.13
C VAL A 55 6.74 49.78 -3.64
N TYR A 56 5.77 49.83 -2.73
CA TYR A 56 4.35 49.97 -3.04
C TYR A 56 3.79 51.36 -2.70
N GLY A 57 4.64 52.33 -2.33
CA GLY A 57 4.22 53.67 -1.91
C GLY A 57 3.42 53.70 -0.60
N LEU A 58 3.49 52.65 0.23
CA LEU A 58 2.78 52.55 1.50
C LEU A 58 3.57 53.21 2.63
N THR A 59 2.87 53.87 3.55
CA THR A 59 3.47 54.55 4.72
C THR A 59 3.15 53.89 6.05
N SER A 60 2.29 52.88 6.07
CA SER A 60 1.90 52.10 7.25
C SER A 60 1.76 50.62 6.92
N GLY A 61 2.06 49.74 7.89
CA GLY A 61 1.94 48.29 7.69
C GLY A 61 0.49 47.85 7.48
N THR A 62 0.27 46.84 6.63
CA THR A 62 -1.07 46.31 6.29
C THR A 62 -1.39 45.01 7.04
N GLY A 63 -0.36 44.35 7.57
CA GLY A 63 -0.47 43.03 8.19
C GLY A 63 -0.61 41.90 7.18
N PHE A 64 -0.49 42.19 5.87
CA PHE A 64 -0.55 41.22 4.79
C PHE A 64 0.87 40.78 4.38
N VAL A 65 1.18 39.48 4.48
CA VAL A 65 2.50 38.93 4.13
C VAL A 65 2.62 38.68 2.63
N GLY A 66 2.76 39.78 1.89
CA GLY A 66 2.98 39.79 0.44
C GLY A 66 4.43 39.48 0.04
N THR A 67 4.73 39.64 -1.26
CA THR A 67 6.02 39.30 -1.89
C THR A 67 7.23 39.98 -1.21
N THR A 68 7.18 41.30 -0.98
CA THR A 68 8.29 42.05 -0.35
C THR A 68 8.44 41.74 1.14
N THR A 69 7.34 41.53 1.86
CA THR A 69 7.37 41.11 3.28
C THR A 69 8.01 39.73 3.40
N ARG A 70 7.62 38.78 2.54
CA ARG A 70 8.17 37.43 2.50
C ARG A 70 9.64 37.40 2.09
N ALA A 71 10.02 38.22 1.10
CA ALA A 71 11.41 38.38 0.71
C ALA A 71 12.26 38.83 1.91
N LYS A 72 11.80 39.84 2.67
CA LYS A 72 12.53 40.31 3.85
C LYS A 72 12.59 39.25 4.96
N LEU A 73 11.48 38.57 5.27
CA LEU A 73 11.48 37.47 6.24
C LEU A 73 12.49 36.37 5.87
N ASN A 74 12.55 35.99 4.59
CA ASN A 74 13.51 35.00 4.10
C ASN A 74 14.97 35.48 4.18
N THR A 75 15.23 36.78 4.01
CA THR A 75 16.59 37.32 4.23
C THR A 75 17.03 37.22 5.69
N LEU A 76 16.11 37.42 6.64
CA LEU A 76 16.41 37.34 8.07
C LEU A 76 16.62 35.90 8.54
N LEU A 77 15.92 34.95 7.94
CA LEU A 77 16.14 33.52 8.15
C LEU A 77 17.48 33.03 7.59
N ALA A 78 18.11 33.79 6.70
CA ALA A 78 19.35 33.43 6.03
C ALA A 78 20.61 34.12 6.60
N ALA A 79 20.48 34.93 7.66
CA ALA A 79 21.62 35.62 8.27
C ALA A 79 22.34 34.72 9.32
N PRO A 80 23.68 34.52 9.23
CA PRO A 80 24.44 33.80 10.24
C PRO A 80 24.67 34.66 11.50
N ALA A 81 24.57 34.04 12.67
CA ALA A 81 24.76 34.68 13.97
C ALA A 81 26.23 35.07 14.20
N GLU A 82 26.48 36.33 14.59
CA GLU A 82 27.77 36.81 15.11
C GLU A 82 27.99 36.35 16.57
N GLU A 83 29.27 36.11 16.88
CA GLU A 83 29.87 35.62 18.13
C GLU A 83 29.66 36.52 19.36
N VAL A 84 29.46 35.95 20.56
CA VAL A 84 30.17 36.28 21.84
C VAL A 84 29.98 35.13 22.89
N PRO A 85 30.72 35.09 24.03
CA PRO A 85 31.75 34.11 24.38
C PRO A 85 31.31 33.01 25.38
N ALA A 86 32.10 31.95 25.47
CA ALA A 86 31.89 30.80 26.35
C ALA A 86 32.14 31.12 27.84
N GLU A 87 31.25 30.63 28.71
CA GLU A 87 31.43 30.53 30.16
C GLU A 87 31.20 29.06 30.60
N GLU A 88 32.10 28.58 31.46
CA GLU A 88 32.42 27.18 31.80
C GLU A 88 31.46 26.51 32.80
N VAL A 89 31.25 25.18 32.68
CA VAL A 89 31.22 24.20 33.81
C VAL A 89 31.43 22.76 33.29
N PRO A 90 31.89 21.79 34.12
CA PRO A 90 33.03 20.93 33.78
C PRO A 90 32.71 19.42 33.65
N ALA A 91 33.69 18.77 33.02
CA ALA A 91 34.08 17.35 32.97
C ALA A 91 33.40 16.30 33.86
N GLU A 92 33.13 15.15 33.23
CA GLU A 92 33.54 13.85 33.77
C GLU A 92 34.06 12.95 32.63
N GLU A 93 34.96 12.03 32.97
CA GLU A 93 36.20 11.69 32.27
C GLU A 93 36.28 10.22 31.80
N VAL A 94 36.74 10.01 30.55
CA VAL A 94 37.68 9.00 29.95
C VAL A 94 37.54 7.46 30.21
N PRO A 95 38.25 6.55 29.46
CA PRO A 95 39.39 6.69 28.52
C PRO A 95 39.19 6.04 27.12
N ALA A 96 39.65 6.61 25.99
CA ALA A 96 41.00 6.96 25.50
C ALA A 96 41.80 5.77 24.91
N GLU A 97 41.96 5.77 23.58
CA GLU A 97 43.25 5.56 22.88
C GLU A 97 43.10 5.80 21.35
N GLU A 98 43.72 6.88 20.83
CA GLU A 98 44.64 6.83 19.68
C GLU A 98 45.37 8.18 19.51
N VAL A 99 46.66 8.10 19.14
CA VAL A 99 47.65 9.20 19.03
C VAL A 99 47.93 9.50 17.53
N PRO A 100 48.66 10.56 17.17
CA PRO A 100 48.18 11.82 16.61
C PRO A 100 48.40 11.94 15.08
N ALA A 101 47.58 12.73 14.38
CA ALA A 101 47.89 13.18 13.03
C ALA A 101 47.88 14.71 12.96
N GLU A 102 49.03 15.22 12.56
CA GLU A 102 49.41 16.59 12.20
C GLU A 102 48.29 17.55 11.78
N GLU A 103 48.31 18.72 12.42
CA GLU A 103 47.61 19.93 12.03
C GLU A 103 48.08 20.39 10.64
N VAL A 104 47.22 20.26 9.64
CA VAL A 104 47.43 20.83 8.30
C VAL A 104 46.58 22.08 8.18
N VAL A 105 47.24 23.23 8.08
CA VAL A 105 46.66 24.53 7.75
C VAL A 105 45.83 24.41 6.46
N ALA A 106 44.52 24.66 6.52
CA ALA A 106 43.65 24.70 5.34
C ALA A 106 43.94 25.94 4.48
N PRO A 107 44.17 25.81 3.15
CA PRO A 107 44.24 26.96 2.25
C PRO A 107 42.83 27.49 1.94
N ALA A 108 42.72 28.81 1.74
CA ALA A 108 41.55 29.47 1.18
C ALA A 108 41.25 28.99 -0.26
N GLU A 109 39.97 29.00 -0.65
CA GLU A 109 39.41 28.69 -1.99
C GLU A 109 39.35 27.19 -2.42
N GLY A 110 38.83 26.31 -1.57
CA GLY A 110 38.68 24.87 -1.87
C GLY A 110 37.32 24.43 -2.45
N LEU A 111 37.31 23.28 -3.15
CA LEU A 111 36.14 22.51 -3.60
C LEU A 111 36.10 21.15 -2.89
N ALA A 112 35.02 20.87 -2.15
CA ALA A 112 34.80 19.57 -1.51
C ALA A 112 33.87 18.69 -2.35
N ILE A 113 34.24 17.43 -2.52
CA ILE A 113 33.46 16.43 -3.27
C ILE A 113 33.16 15.24 -2.37
N ALA A 114 31.89 14.87 -2.30
CA ALA A 114 31.43 13.73 -1.49
C ALA A 114 30.36 12.93 -2.25
N LEU A 115 30.19 11.66 -1.89
CA LEU A 115 29.07 10.86 -2.35
C LEU A 115 27.77 11.45 -1.80
N ALA A 116 26.75 11.61 -2.64
CA ALA A 116 25.44 12.06 -2.16
C ALA A 116 24.72 10.91 -1.44
N ALA A 117 24.03 11.21 -0.34
CA ALA A 117 23.34 10.22 0.49
C ALA A 117 22.22 9.48 -0.26
N ASP A 118 21.66 10.09 -1.30
CA ASP A 118 20.63 9.54 -2.17
C ASP A 118 21.20 8.88 -3.45
N THR A 119 22.50 8.53 -3.46
CA THR A 119 23.08 7.69 -4.50
C THR A 119 22.30 6.37 -4.62
N PRO A 120 21.95 5.92 -5.84
CA PRO A 120 21.16 4.71 -6.04
C PRO A 120 21.71 3.48 -5.32
N ALA A 121 20.84 2.74 -4.64
CA ALA A 121 21.18 1.47 -4.01
C ALA A 121 21.51 0.40 -5.07
N ALA A 122 22.34 -0.59 -4.69
CA ALA A 122 22.66 -1.72 -5.56
C ALA A 122 21.37 -2.44 -6.02
N THR A 123 21.23 -2.66 -7.32
CA THR A 123 20.06 -3.33 -7.89
C THR A 123 20.40 -4.12 -9.16
N ILE A 124 19.40 -4.85 -9.67
CA ILE A 124 19.45 -5.53 -10.96
C ILE A 124 18.87 -4.59 -12.03
N VAL A 125 19.64 -4.33 -13.08
CA VAL A 125 19.28 -3.46 -14.20
C VAL A 125 18.89 -4.33 -15.40
N PRO A 126 17.67 -4.23 -15.95
CA PRO A 126 17.30 -4.95 -17.18
C PRO A 126 18.16 -4.54 -18.38
N LEU A 127 18.31 -5.44 -19.36
CA LEU A 127 19.04 -5.14 -20.60
C LEU A 127 18.35 -4.02 -21.39
N SER A 128 19.16 -3.21 -22.10
CA SER A 128 18.67 -2.10 -22.92
C SER A 128 17.90 -1.01 -22.16
N SER A 129 18.08 -0.93 -20.84
CA SER A 129 17.46 0.12 -20.04
C SER A 129 18.09 1.49 -20.35
N THR A 130 17.25 2.53 -20.45
CA THR A 130 17.73 3.92 -20.48
C THR A 130 17.61 4.57 -19.10
N ASN A 131 18.28 5.72 -18.89
CA ASN A 131 18.18 6.50 -17.66
C ASN A 131 18.56 5.74 -16.37
N VAL A 132 19.58 4.87 -16.45
CA VAL A 132 20.08 4.12 -15.29
C VAL A 132 21.07 4.98 -14.52
N GLU A 133 20.68 5.46 -13.35
CA GLU A 133 21.56 6.27 -12.49
C GLU A 133 22.54 5.38 -11.71
N TYR A 134 23.84 5.70 -11.75
CA TYR A 134 24.90 4.89 -11.11
C TYR A 134 25.53 5.54 -9.87
N ILE A 135 25.77 6.84 -9.91
CA ILE A 135 26.42 7.57 -8.82
C ILE A 135 25.92 9.02 -8.78
N LYS A 136 25.73 9.55 -7.57
CA LYS A 136 25.49 10.97 -7.31
C LYS A 136 26.62 11.55 -6.47
N VAL A 137 27.13 12.72 -6.86
CA VAL A 137 28.19 13.41 -6.13
C VAL A 137 27.78 14.83 -5.79
N ASN A 138 28.03 15.22 -4.54
CA ASN A 138 27.86 16.58 -4.04
C ASN A 138 29.15 17.36 -4.25
N LEU A 139 29.04 18.47 -4.98
CA LEU A 139 30.10 19.45 -5.23
C LEU A 139 29.84 20.67 -4.37
N THR A 140 30.67 20.92 -3.37
CA THR A 140 30.50 22.02 -2.40
C THR A 140 31.64 23.01 -2.52
N ALA A 141 31.36 24.23 -2.94
CA ALA A 141 32.34 25.31 -2.94
C ALA A 141 32.50 25.86 -1.52
N SER A 142 33.73 26.22 -1.15
CA SER A 142 34.00 26.99 0.07
C SER A 142 33.19 28.29 0.13
N SER A 143 33.03 28.87 1.32
CA SER A 143 32.27 30.11 1.54
C SER A 143 32.85 31.34 0.85
N ASP A 144 34.09 31.25 0.39
CA ASP A 144 34.91 32.42 0.08
C ASP A 144 34.83 32.84 -1.40
N ALA A 145 34.53 31.89 -2.31
CA ALA A 145 34.43 32.15 -3.74
C ALA A 145 33.53 31.15 -4.47
N ASP A 146 32.95 31.59 -5.60
CA ASP A 146 32.34 30.68 -6.56
C ASP A 146 33.43 29.81 -7.21
N VAL A 147 33.16 28.52 -7.40
CA VAL A 147 34.06 27.59 -8.09
C VAL A 147 33.44 27.14 -9.41
N THR A 148 34.20 27.17 -10.50
CA THR A 148 33.80 26.66 -11.81
C THR A 148 34.52 25.35 -12.13
N ILE A 149 33.76 24.27 -12.25
CA ILE A 149 34.28 22.97 -12.68
C ILE A 149 34.27 22.91 -14.21
N SER A 150 35.42 22.59 -14.79
CA SER A 150 35.61 22.47 -16.25
C SER A 150 35.68 21.01 -16.72
N GLN A 151 36.08 20.08 -15.85
CA GLN A 151 36.14 18.65 -16.18
C GLN A 151 35.73 17.77 -15.00
N MET A 152 35.04 16.67 -15.30
CA MET A 152 34.85 15.55 -14.39
C MET A 152 35.13 14.22 -15.12
N VAL A 153 35.88 13.33 -14.47
CA VAL A 153 36.20 11.98 -14.98
C VAL A 153 35.61 10.93 -14.07
N PHE A 154 34.83 10.02 -14.64
CA PHE A 154 34.28 8.86 -13.95
C PHE A 154 34.95 7.59 -14.48
N THR A 155 35.42 6.74 -13.57
CA THR A 155 36.05 5.46 -13.90
C THR A 155 35.09 4.31 -13.61
N ARG A 156 34.77 3.52 -14.63
CA ARG A 156 33.99 2.28 -14.51
C ARG A 156 34.83 1.19 -13.84
N LYS A 157 34.21 0.44 -12.93
CA LYS A 157 34.76 -0.71 -12.22
C LYS A 157 33.73 -1.86 -12.19
N GLY A 158 34.15 -3.02 -11.69
CA GLY A 158 33.37 -4.25 -11.70
C GLY A 158 33.76 -5.20 -12.84
N VAL A 159 33.15 -6.38 -12.86
CA VAL A 159 33.47 -7.47 -13.81
C VAL A 159 32.75 -7.37 -15.15
N GLY A 160 31.98 -6.30 -15.41
CA GLY A 160 31.36 -6.02 -16.72
C GLY A 160 32.31 -5.40 -17.75
N SER A 161 31.77 -5.05 -18.92
CA SER A 161 32.48 -4.46 -20.06
C SER A 161 32.21 -2.97 -20.24
N ALA A 162 33.13 -2.25 -20.88
CA ALA A 162 32.87 -0.87 -21.32
C ALA A 162 31.76 -0.81 -22.39
N SER A 163 31.55 -1.90 -23.15
CA SER A 163 30.49 -2.03 -24.15
C SER A 163 29.10 -2.30 -23.56
N ASP A 164 28.97 -2.41 -22.23
CA ASP A 164 27.65 -2.55 -21.59
C ASP A 164 26.84 -1.26 -21.65
N PHE A 165 27.48 -0.17 -22.05
CA PHE A 165 26.96 1.19 -22.07
C PHE A 165 27.03 1.71 -23.50
N ASP A 166 25.93 2.27 -24.01
CA ASP A 166 25.95 3.05 -25.24
C ASP A 166 26.57 4.43 -24.95
N ASN A 167 26.05 5.12 -23.94
CA ASN A 167 26.53 6.42 -23.50
C ASN A 167 26.28 6.64 -22.00
N VAL A 168 27.10 7.50 -21.40
CA VAL A 168 26.86 8.08 -20.08
C VAL A 168 26.78 9.61 -20.15
N TYR A 169 26.01 10.19 -19.23
CA TYR A 169 25.63 11.60 -19.22
C TYR A 169 25.70 12.16 -17.80
N LEU A 170 25.94 13.46 -17.67
CA LEU A 170 25.77 14.15 -16.39
C LEU A 170 24.40 14.82 -16.33
N TYR A 171 23.72 14.63 -15.21
CA TYR A 171 22.44 15.24 -14.88
C TYR A 171 22.54 16.02 -13.57
N GLU A 172 21.74 17.08 -13.46
CA GLU A 172 21.41 17.70 -12.18
C GLU A 172 19.89 17.74 -12.10
N ASN A 173 19.33 17.06 -11.09
CA ASN A 173 17.91 16.75 -11.03
C ASN A 173 17.45 16.11 -12.36
N ASP A 174 16.42 16.67 -12.99
CA ASP A 174 15.89 16.19 -14.27
C ASP A 174 16.55 16.81 -15.52
N ASN A 175 17.58 17.64 -15.35
CA ASN A 175 18.19 18.36 -16.46
C ASN A 175 19.50 17.71 -16.90
N ARG A 176 19.56 17.31 -18.18
CA ARG A 176 20.79 16.80 -18.80
C ARG A 176 21.78 17.95 -19.03
N LEU A 177 22.96 17.86 -18.42
CA LEU A 177 24.00 18.89 -18.50
C LEU A 177 24.94 18.71 -19.69
N THR A 178 25.15 17.47 -20.15
CA THR A 178 26.18 17.15 -21.15
C THR A 178 25.60 16.46 -22.39
N SER A 179 26.42 16.35 -23.44
CA SER A 179 26.24 15.32 -24.46
C SER A 179 26.65 13.94 -23.92
N GLY A 180 26.24 12.88 -24.62
CA GLY A 180 26.63 11.50 -24.29
C GLY A 180 28.13 11.26 -24.48
N ARG A 181 28.72 10.49 -23.56
CA ARG A 181 30.11 10.02 -23.64
C ARG A 181 30.16 8.51 -23.61
N THR A 182 30.96 7.92 -24.48
CA THR A 182 31.31 6.49 -24.41
C THR A 182 32.36 6.25 -23.34
N ILE A 183 32.46 5.00 -22.87
CA ILE A 183 33.48 4.58 -21.92
C ILE A 183 34.68 4.03 -22.70
N SER A 184 35.88 4.57 -22.43
CA SER A 184 37.11 4.05 -23.03
C SER A 184 37.36 2.61 -22.61
N SER A 185 37.50 1.68 -23.55
CA SER A 185 37.79 0.26 -23.27
C SER A 185 39.21 -0.01 -22.74
N THR A 186 40.12 0.98 -22.87
CA THR A 186 41.50 0.87 -22.38
C THR A 186 41.64 1.43 -20.98
N THR A 187 41.07 2.61 -20.72
CA THR A 187 41.22 3.31 -19.43
C THR A 187 40.03 3.12 -18.50
N GLN A 188 38.91 2.57 -19.00
CA GLN A 188 37.63 2.46 -18.31
C GLN A 188 37.06 3.81 -17.86
N GLN A 189 37.45 4.90 -18.50
CA GLN A 189 37.03 6.26 -18.11
C GLN A 189 36.01 6.86 -19.08
N ALA A 190 35.06 7.62 -18.53
CA ALA A 190 34.25 8.60 -19.22
C ALA A 190 34.67 10.00 -18.78
N THR A 191 35.10 10.84 -19.71
CA THR A 191 35.63 12.18 -19.44
C THR A 191 34.69 13.24 -19.99
N PHE A 192 34.20 14.12 -19.11
CA PHE A 192 33.36 15.24 -19.46
C PHE A 192 34.15 16.54 -19.35
N THR A 193 34.40 17.22 -20.46
CA THR A 193 35.14 18.49 -20.53
C THR A 193 34.22 19.66 -20.89
N ASN A 194 34.73 20.87 -20.73
CA ASN A 194 34.03 22.13 -21.04
C ASN A 194 32.70 22.27 -20.30
N LEU A 195 32.65 21.80 -19.05
CA LEU A 195 31.42 21.80 -18.27
C LEU A 195 30.94 23.20 -17.89
N GLY A 196 31.88 24.12 -17.57
CA GLY A 196 31.53 25.47 -17.10
C GLY A 196 30.61 25.45 -15.88
N LEU A 197 30.66 24.40 -15.07
CA LEU A 197 29.70 24.13 -14.00
C LEU A 197 30.04 25.00 -12.79
N LYS A 198 29.34 26.13 -12.65
CA LYS A 198 29.53 27.05 -11.52
C LYS A 198 28.81 26.56 -10.27
N VAL A 199 29.55 26.39 -9.17
CA VAL A 199 29.04 26.18 -7.82
C VAL A 199 29.24 27.49 -7.06
N LYS A 200 28.15 28.09 -6.59
CA LYS A 200 28.24 29.38 -5.85
C LYS A 200 28.92 29.19 -4.49
N ALA A 201 29.59 30.22 -4.01
CA ALA A 201 30.26 30.22 -2.70
C ALA A 201 29.33 29.70 -1.59
N GLY A 202 29.81 28.73 -0.81
CA GLY A 202 29.07 28.08 0.28
C GLY A 202 27.84 27.28 -0.15
N LYS A 203 27.66 26.99 -1.45
CA LYS A 203 26.56 26.16 -1.97
C LYS A 203 27.06 24.79 -2.41
N THR A 204 26.13 23.84 -2.39
CA THR A 204 26.33 22.48 -2.89
C THR A 204 25.49 22.27 -4.15
N ARG A 205 26.06 21.62 -5.16
CA ARG A 205 25.34 21.09 -6.34
C ARG A 205 25.49 19.58 -6.39
N THR A 206 24.41 18.87 -6.70
CA THR A 206 24.41 17.40 -6.78
C THR A 206 24.37 16.97 -8.24
N ILE A 207 25.38 16.22 -8.67
CA ILE A 207 25.53 15.77 -10.06
C ILE A 207 25.41 14.25 -10.12
N SER A 208 24.50 13.77 -10.96
CA SER A 208 24.27 12.35 -11.24
C SER A 208 25.00 11.91 -12.50
N LEU A 209 25.64 10.74 -12.46
CA LEU A 209 26.05 10.02 -13.67
C LEU A 209 24.95 9.04 -14.06
N VAL A 210 24.34 9.28 -15.22
CA VAL A 210 23.21 8.51 -15.76
C VAL A 210 23.66 7.79 -17.03
N ALA A 211 23.29 6.52 -17.16
CA ALA A 211 23.69 5.62 -18.23
C ALA A 211 22.53 5.24 -19.16
N GLU A 212 22.87 5.08 -20.43
CA GLU A 212 22.10 4.34 -21.42
C GLU A 212 22.77 2.98 -21.61
N MET A 213 22.07 1.91 -21.25
CA MET A 213 22.61 0.55 -21.32
C MET A 213 22.47 -0.01 -22.72
N ALA A 214 23.53 -0.63 -23.22
CA ALA A 214 23.51 -1.36 -24.48
C ALA A 214 22.75 -2.69 -24.34
N ALA A 215 22.65 -3.45 -25.44
CA ALA A 215 22.32 -4.88 -25.41
C ALA A 215 23.50 -5.69 -24.84
N ALA A 216 23.69 -5.55 -23.52
CA ALA A 216 24.84 -6.06 -22.77
C ALA A 216 24.70 -7.54 -22.36
N THR A 217 25.71 -8.07 -21.66
CA THR A 217 25.71 -9.47 -21.20
C THR A 217 25.05 -9.58 -19.82
N ALA A 218 24.13 -10.53 -19.66
CA ALA A 218 23.52 -10.82 -18.37
C ALA A 218 24.55 -11.34 -17.35
N GLY A 219 24.50 -10.84 -16.12
CA GLY A 219 25.44 -11.18 -15.05
C GLY A 219 26.63 -10.22 -14.91
N ASP A 220 26.83 -9.31 -15.87
CA ASP A 220 27.87 -8.29 -15.77
C ASP A 220 27.57 -7.34 -14.60
N VAL A 221 28.62 -6.98 -13.85
CA VAL A 221 28.53 -6.08 -12.69
C VAL A 221 29.33 -4.83 -12.95
N ASN A 222 28.69 -3.67 -12.83
CA ASN A 222 29.28 -2.37 -13.11
C ASN A 222 29.04 -1.41 -11.93
N TYR A 223 30.03 -0.57 -11.62
CA TYR A 223 29.86 0.64 -10.81
C TYR A 223 30.81 1.73 -11.30
N PHE A 224 30.59 2.97 -10.89
CA PHE A 224 31.46 4.10 -11.22
C PHE A 224 32.06 4.71 -9.95
N GLN A 225 33.26 5.26 -10.11
CA GLN A 225 33.92 6.05 -9.08
C GLN A 225 34.63 7.26 -9.67
N ILE A 226 34.82 8.29 -8.85
CA ILE A 226 35.85 9.31 -9.06
C ILE A 226 37.08 8.82 -8.30
N THR A 227 38.18 8.53 -9.00
CA THR A 227 39.30 7.77 -8.43
C THR A 227 40.22 8.64 -7.58
N ALA A 228 40.45 9.88 -8.01
CA ALA A 228 41.33 10.82 -7.32
C ALA A 228 40.87 12.26 -7.54
N SER A 229 41.40 13.20 -6.73
CA SER A 229 41.11 14.64 -6.91
C SER A 229 41.51 15.17 -8.29
N SER A 230 42.53 14.59 -8.93
CA SER A 230 42.96 14.94 -10.30
C SER A 230 41.96 14.59 -11.40
N ASP A 231 40.94 13.78 -11.09
CA ASP A 231 39.84 13.48 -12.02
C ASP A 231 38.87 14.68 -12.17
N ILE A 232 39.09 15.75 -11.40
CA ILE A 232 38.29 16.96 -11.40
C ILE A 232 39.18 18.16 -11.73
N THR A 233 38.84 18.87 -12.80
CA THR A 233 39.52 20.12 -13.16
C THR A 233 38.60 21.28 -12.85
N SER A 234 39.05 22.19 -11.99
CA SER A 234 38.32 23.41 -11.61
C SER A 234 39.27 24.59 -11.44
N ASP A 235 38.72 25.77 -11.22
CA ASP A 235 39.46 26.98 -10.83
C ASP A 235 39.74 27.07 -9.32
N ALA A 236 39.29 26.11 -8.51
CA ALA A 236 39.58 26.05 -7.08
C ALA A 236 41.07 25.76 -6.80
N THR A 237 41.60 26.30 -5.70
CA THR A 237 43.00 26.11 -5.28
C THR A 237 43.26 24.70 -4.79
N THR A 238 42.25 24.05 -4.21
CA THR A 238 42.31 22.66 -3.74
C THR A 238 41.01 21.92 -4.02
N VAL A 239 41.12 20.65 -4.39
CA VAL A 239 39.97 19.73 -4.49
C VAL A 239 40.13 18.64 -3.43
N SER A 240 39.22 18.59 -2.47
CA SER A 240 39.25 17.68 -1.32
C SER A 240 38.06 16.70 -1.35
N GLY A 241 38.27 15.47 -0.86
CA GLY A 241 37.24 14.44 -0.78
C GLY A 241 37.83 13.11 -0.31
N ALA A 242 36.97 12.18 0.13
CA ALA A 242 37.38 10.82 0.49
C ALA A 242 37.46 9.95 -0.78
N PHE A 243 38.56 10.06 -1.53
CA PHE A 243 38.77 9.31 -2.77
C PHE A 243 39.26 7.86 -2.49
N PRO A 244 38.81 6.85 -3.27
CA PRO A 244 37.87 6.96 -4.38
C PRO A 244 36.43 7.16 -3.90
N ILE A 245 35.70 8.08 -4.55
CA ILE A 245 34.27 8.31 -4.29
C ILE A 245 33.51 7.35 -5.21
N ALA A 246 33.05 6.22 -4.65
CA ALA A 246 32.44 5.14 -5.42
C ALA A 246 30.93 5.02 -5.16
N GLY A 247 30.18 4.77 -6.23
CA GLY A 247 28.78 4.37 -6.17
C GLY A 247 28.62 2.87 -5.91
N ASN A 248 27.36 2.42 -5.83
CA ASN A 248 27.03 1.02 -5.59
C ASN A 248 27.17 0.16 -6.86
N SER A 249 27.36 -1.15 -6.66
CA SER A 249 27.41 -2.13 -7.76
C SER A 249 26.02 -2.42 -8.32
N MET A 250 25.88 -2.33 -9.65
CA MET A 250 24.68 -2.69 -10.39
C MET A 250 24.94 -3.97 -11.19
N VAL A 251 24.00 -4.91 -11.13
CA VAL A 251 24.08 -6.20 -11.85
C VAL A 251 23.17 -6.16 -13.06
N LEU A 252 23.63 -6.58 -14.24
CA LEU A 252 22.78 -6.66 -15.43
C LEU A 252 21.94 -7.95 -15.42
N GLY A 253 20.62 -7.80 -15.46
CA GLY A 253 19.67 -8.91 -15.52
C GLY A 253 19.58 -9.55 -16.91
N ALA A 254 19.00 -10.75 -17.00
CA ALA A 254 18.82 -11.44 -18.28
C ALA A 254 17.59 -10.96 -19.09
N GLN A 255 16.65 -10.28 -18.43
CA GLN A 255 15.44 -9.76 -19.08
C GLN A 255 15.70 -8.38 -19.67
N SER A 256 15.09 -8.08 -20.83
CA SER A 256 15.10 -6.74 -21.43
C SER A 256 14.07 -5.84 -20.75
N ALA A 257 14.39 -4.55 -20.65
CA ALA A 257 13.41 -3.54 -20.28
C ALA A 257 12.26 -3.47 -21.30
N GLY A 258 11.09 -3.01 -20.85
CA GLY A 258 10.03 -2.55 -21.74
C GLY A 258 10.53 -1.45 -22.68
N THR A 259 9.83 -1.22 -23.78
CA THR A 259 10.26 -0.27 -24.80
C THR A 259 9.29 0.87 -24.99
N LEU A 260 9.82 2.02 -25.41
CA LEU A 260 9.06 3.23 -25.73
C LEU A 260 9.58 3.82 -27.05
N THR A 261 8.69 4.06 -28.00
CA THR A 261 9.04 4.73 -29.26
C THR A 261 8.42 6.12 -29.28
N ILE A 262 9.22 7.14 -29.62
CA ILE A 262 8.74 8.50 -29.88
C ILE A 262 8.85 8.80 -31.38
N ALA A 263 7.78 9.34 -31.99
CA ALA A 263 7.73 9.62 -33.43
C ALA A 263 6.96 10.92 -33.73
N THR A 264 7.27 11.57 -34.87
CA THR A 264 6.52 12.75 -35.34
C THR A 264 5.03 12.40 -35.54
N SER A 265 4.12 13.29 -35.12
CA SER A 265 2.68 13.10 -35.28
C SER A 265 2.02 14.40 -35.76
N GLY A 266 1.88 14.57 -37.08
CA GLY A 266 1.34 15.78 -37.69
C GLY A 266 2.24 17.01 -37.54
N THR A 267 1.78 18.15 -38.06
CA THR A 267 2.50 19.43 -38.03
C THR A 267 1.56 20.51 -37.51
N PRO A 268 1.89 21.20 -36.40
CA PRO A 268 1.15 22.37 -35.96
C PRO A 268 1.14 23.48 -37.03
N SER A 269 0.18 24.41 -36.96
CA SER A 269 0.19 25.61 -37.79
C SER A 269 1.27 26.58 -37.33
N ASN A 270 1.78 27.39 -38.27
CA ASN A 270 2.71 28.48 -37.97
C ASN A 270 2.13 29.47 -36.95
N PRO A 271 2.79 29.69 -35.80
CA PRO A 271 2.26 30.59 -34.77
C PRO A 271 2.62 32.05 -35.03
N TYR A 272 1.83 32.97 -34.47
CA TYR A 272 2.10 34.41 -34.51
C TYR A 272 3.09 34.84 -33.42
N VAL A 273 3.84 35.91 -33.69
CA VAL A 273 4.65 36.59 -32.68
C VAL A 273 3.75 37.13 -31.57
N GLY A 274 4.15 36.93 -30.31
CA GLY A 274 3.37 37.35 -29.14
C GLY A 274 2.28 36.39 -28.72
N SER A 275 2.13 35.23 -29.40
CA SER A 275 1.18 34.21 -28.96
C SER A 275 1.56 33.61 -27.61
N SER A 276 0.58 33.54 -26.72
CA SER A 276 0.64 32.68 -25.52
C SER A 276 0.07 31.31 -25.83
N GLN A 277 0.69 30.27 -25.26
CA GLN A 277 0.24 28.88 -25.36
C GLN A 277 -0.02 28.41 -26.80
N ALA A 278 0.76 28.90 -27.76
CA ALA A 278 0.72 28.42 -29.14
C ALA A 278 1.29 27.00 -29.21
N GLU A 279 0.67 26.12 -30.00
CA GLU A 279 1.19 24.77 -30.20
C GLU A 279 2.47 24.82 -31.03
N VAL A 280 3.59 24.44 -30.41
CA VAL A 280 4.94 24.53 -30.97
C VAL A 280 5.53 23.18 -31.38
N SER A 281 4.93 22.06 -30.96
CA SER A 281 5.34 20.71 -31.38
C SER A 281 4.26 19.67 -31.12
N ARG A 282 4.29 18.57 -31.89
CA ARG A 282 3.38 17.42 -31.74
C ARG A 282 4.10 16.11 -32.07
N PHE A 283 3.98 15.12 -31.20
CA PHE A 283 4.60 13.80 -31.34
C PHE A 283 3.72 12.69 -30.77
N GLN A 284 4.00 11.44 -31.13
CA GLN A 284 3.33 10.25 -30.61
C GLN A 284 4.33 9.42 -29.80
N LEU A 285 3.88 8.92 -28.64
CA LEU A 285 4.57 7.88 -27.88
C LEU A 285 3.84 6.55 -28.04
N THR A 286 4.60 5.47 -28.18
CA THR A 286 4.10 4.11 -28.30
C THR A 286 4.85 3.20 -27.33
N ALA A 287 4.13 2.53 -26.42
CA ALA A 287 4.70 1.48 -25.58
C ALA A 287 4.81 0.17 -26.35
N GLY A 288 5.90 -0.57 -26.13
CA GLY A 288 6.11 -1.90 -26.72
C GLY A 288 5.07 -2.92 -26.27
N ALA A 289 5.09 -4.10 -26.90
CA ALA A 289 4.14 -5.18 -26.59
C ALA A 289 4.45 -5.95 -25.28
N ASN A 290 5.61 -5.69 -24.67
CA ASN A 290 6.14 -6.50 -23.56
C ASN A 290 5.51 -6.12 -22.21
N GLU A 291 5.32 -4.83 -21.93
CA GLU A 291 4.81 -4.34 -20.66
C GLU A 291 4.26 -2.91 -20.75
N ASP A 292 3.51 -2.50 -19.72
CA ASP A 292 3.07 -1.12 -19.55
C ASP A 292 4.25 -0.22 -19.17
N VAL A 293 4.27 1.01 -19.68
CA VAL A 293 5.35 1.97 -19.45
C VAL A 293 4.79 3.22 -18.77
N LEU A 294 5.36 3.59 -17.62
CA LEU A 294 5.09 4.85 -16.93
C LEU A 294 6.07 5.92 -17.42
N VAL A 295 5.62 6.82 -18.29
CA VAL A 295 6.41 7.96 -18.79
C VAL A 295 6.58 9.00 -17.67
N LYS A 296 7.81 9.39 -17.38
CA LYS A 296 8.19 10.30 -16.29
C LYS A 296 8.75 11.64 -16.77
N ARG A 297 9.47 11.68 -17.89
CA ARG A 297 10.12 12.92 -18.37
C ARG A 297 10.29 12.90 -19.88
N ILE A 298 10.20 14.08 -20.49
CA ILE A 298 10.55 14.33 -21.89
C ILE A 298 11.38 15.62 -21.96
N ILE A 299 12.59 15.55 -22.53
CA ILE A 299 13.44 16.70 -22.79
C ILE A 299 13.48 16.95 -24.30
N LEU A 300 13.28 18.19 -24.74
CA LEU A 300 13.33 18.56 -26.15
C LEU A 300 14.32 19.67 -26.39
N THR A 301 15.03 19.58 -27.51
CA THR A 301 16.01 20.57 -27.95
C THR A 301 15.42 21.46 -29.04
N ASN A 302 15.64 22.77 -28.95
CA ASN A 302 15.29 23.73 -30.00
C ASN A 302 16.43 23.83 -31.03
N GLY A 303 16.17 23.36 -32.24
CA GLY A 303 17.05 23.51 -33.40
C GLY A 303 16.62 24.61 -34.38
N GLY A 304 15.63 25.43 -34.03
CA GLY A 304 15.16 26.55 -34.84
C GLY A 304 16.03 27.80 -34.71
N SER A 305 15.77 28.83 -35.52
CA SER A 305 16.51 30.10 -35.50
C SER A 305 16.06 31.07 -34.41
N VAL A 306 14.93 30.80 -33.74
CA VAL A 306 14.47 31.60 -32.61
C VAL A 306 15.36 31.38 -31.37
N ALA A 307 15.65 32.45 -30.63
CA ALA A 307 16.39 32.34 -29.38
C ALA A 307 15.56 31.58 -28.32
N SER A 308 16.17 30.63 -27.61
CA SER A 308 15.45 29.84 -26.59
C SER A 308 14.87 30.68 -25.46
N THR A 309 15.43 31.85 -25.17
CA THR A 309 14.97 32.78 -24.12
C THR A 309 13.62 33.42 -24.44
N VAL A 310 13.17 33.38 -25.70
CA VAL A 310 11.86 33.94 -26.10
C VAL A 310 10.77 32.87 -26.22
N LEU A 311 11.10 31.61 -25.89
CA LEU A 311 10.13 30.52 -25.71
C LEU A 311 10.01 30.24 -24.21
N THR A 312 8.82 30.49 -23.66
CA THR A 312 8.56 30.38 -22.21
C THR A 312 7.24 29.64 -21.96
N ASN A 313 6.98 29.28 -20.71
CA ASN A 313 5.73 28.65 -20.26
C ASN A 313 5.31 27.43 -21.10
N PHE A 314 6.24 26.50 -21.29
CA PHE A 314 5.97 25.26 -22.00
C PHE A 314 4.97 24.40 -21.23
N LYS A 315 4.00 23.82 -21.94
CA LYS A 315 2.99 22.91 -21.41
C LYS A 315 2.81 21.70 -22.31
N LEU A 316 2.86 20.51 -21.72
CA LEU A 316 2.66 19.22 -22.38
C LEU A 316 1.21 18.77 -22.19
N TYR A 317 0.50 18.52 -23.28
CA TYR A 317 -0.89 18.09 -23.27
C TYR A 317 -1.09 16.72 -23.92
N ARG A 318 -2.12 16.02 -23.45
CA ARG A 318 -2.77 14.90 -24.16
C ARG A 318 -4.25 15.23 -24.35
N GLY A 319 -4.64 15.59 -25.57
CA GLY A 319 -5.96 16.18 -25.82
C GLY A 319 -6.06 17.53 -25.11
N SER A 320 -7.05 17.68 -24.22
CA SER A 320 -7.20 18.85 -23.35
C SER A 320 -6.51 18.74 -21.99
N THR A 321 -5.99 17.56 -21.62
CA THR A 321 -5.40 17.31 -20.30
C THR A 321 -3.96 17.77 -20.24
N LEU A 322 -3.63 18.67 -19.32
CA LEU A 322 -2.26 19.08 -19.00
C LEU A 322 -1.54 17.97 -18.23
N LEU A 323 -0.32 17.64 -18.63
CA LEU A 323 0.48 16.55 -18.03
C LEU A 323 1.78 17.03 -17.37
N ALA A 324 2.41 18.07 -17.92
CA ALA A 324 3.63 18.67 -17.40
C ALA A 324 3.76 20.11 -17.88
N GLU A 325 4.55 20.91 -17.17
CA GLU A 325 4.86 22.29 -17.53
C GLU A 325 6.32 22.63 -17.20
N ALA A 326 6.87 23.64 -17.88
CA ALA A 326 8.20 24.19 -17.65
C ALA A 326 8.21 25.68 -17.96
N GLU A 327 8.80 26.50 -17.09
CA GLU A 327 8.80 27.97 -17.24
C GLU A 327 9.54 28.45 -18.50
N GLY A 328 10.51 27.67 -18.99
CA GLY A 328 11.28 28.03 -20.18
C GLY A 328 12.33 26.97 -20.53
N MET A 329 13.23 27.34 -21.43
CA MET A 329 14.36 26.49 -21.82
C MET A 329 15.62 26.82 -21.01
N SER A 330 16.36 25.79 -20.62
CA SER A 330 17.74 25.92 -20.13
C SER A 330 18.70 25.67 -21.29
N ASN A 331 19.46 26.70 -21.68
CA ASN A 331 20.22 26.75 -22.93
C ASN A 331 19.30 26.58 -24.16
N ASP A 332 19.30 25.40 -24.77
CA ASP A 332 18.50 25.01 -25.93
C ASP A 332 17.46 23.94 -25.59
N ARG A 333 17.35 23.53 -24.33
CA ARG A 333 16.52 22.39 -23.91
C ARG A 333 15.38 22.79 -22.99
N VAL A 334 14.21 22.20 -23.20
CA VAL A 334 13.09 22.23 -22.26
C VAL A 334 12.93 20.85 -21.64
N SER A 335 12.88 20.77 -20.31
CA SER A 335 12.62 19.52 -19.57
C SER A 335 11.21 19.53 -19.03
N LEU A 336 10.39 18.56 -19.45
CA LEU A 336 9.01 18.39 -19.02
C LEU A 336 8.91 17.15 -18.14
N THR A 337 8.92 17.34 -16.82
CA THR A 337 8.76 16.26 -15.83
C THR A 337 7.27 16.08 -15.49
N LEU A 338 6.78 14.84 -15.55
CA LEU A 338 5.42 14.48 -15.18
C LEU A 338 5.42 13.99 -13.73
N THR A 339 4.91 14.80 -12.79
CA THR A 339 4.90 14.51 -11.35
C THR A 339 4.31 13.13 -11.03
N ASP A 340 3.10 12.87 -11.51
CA ASP A 340 2.44 11.56 -11.32
C ASP A 340 2.91 10.52 -12.35
N GLY A 341 3.49 10.98 -13.47
CA GLY A 341 3.77 10.18 -14.66
C GLY A 341 2.53 9.89 -15.50
N TYR A 342 2.73 9.42 -16.73
CA TYR A 342 1.66 9.02 -17.63
C TYR A 342 1.84 7.56 -18.04
N THR A 343 0.86 6.70 -17.72
CA THR A 343 0.92 5.27 -18.08
C THR A 343 0.43 5.05 -19.50
N LEU A 344 1.26 4.43 -20.32
CA LEU A 344 0.87 3.80 -21.58
C LEU A 344 0.77 2.30 -21.36
N LEU A 345 -0.38 1.71 -21.68
CA LEU A 345 -0.53 0.26 -21.64
C LEU A 345 0.29 -0.38 -22.76
N LYS A 346 0.68 -1.64 -22.58
CA LYS A 346 1.45 -2.38 -23.59
C LYS A 346 0.80 -2.32 -24.99
N GLY A 347 1.59 -1.97 -25.99
CA GLY A 347 1.14 -1.79 -27.38
C GLY A 347 0.29 -0.56 -27.65
N GLU A 348 -0.02 0.26 -26.64
CA GLU A 348 -0.79 1.50 -26.79
C GLU A 348 0.06 2.62 -27.39
N ASN A 349 -0.58 3.47 -28.18
CA ASN A 349 0.00 4.73 -28.63
C ASN A 349 -0.90 5.93 -28.28
N ARG A 350 -0.28 7.07 -28.02
CA ARG A 350 -0.94 8.35 -27.73
C ARG A 350 -0.19 9.52 -28.34
N THR A 351 -0.93 10.50 -28.81
CA THR A 351 -0.39 11.76 -29.35
C THR A 351 -0.37 12.83 -28.27
N PHE A 352 0.73 13.56 -28.22
CA PHE A 352 1.02 14.64 -27.28
C PHE A 352 1.31 15.92 -28.05
N SER A 353 0.88 17.05 -27.49
CA SER A 353 1.16 18.38 -28.02
C SER A 353 1.87 19.24 -27.00
N ILE A 354 2.75 20.11 -27.49
CA ILE A 354 3.48 21.07 -26.67
C ILE A 354 3.02 22.45 -27.03
N LYS A 355 2.67 23.23 -26.02
CA LYS A 355 2.33 24.64 -26.16
C LYS A 355 3.37 25.51 -25.45
N ALA A 356 3.63 26.71 -25.96
CA ALA A 356 4.55 27.66 -25.35
C ALA A 356 4.14 29.11 -25.67
N ASP A 357 4.62 30.04 -24.88
CA ASP A 357 4.54 31.48 -25.12
C ASP A 357 5.73 31.92 -25.99
N ILE A 358 5.47 32.82 -26.96
CA ILE A 358 6.41 33.18 -28.03
C ILE A 358 6.62 34.68 -28.07
N ALA A 359 7.86 35.14 -27.86
CA ALA A 359 8.26 36.56 -27.95
C ALA A 359 9.32 36.83 -29.04
N GLY A 360 9.39 35.98 -30.08
CA GLY A 360 10.35 36.09 -31.18
C GLY A 360 10.02 37.18 -32.20
N ARG A 361 10.71 37.14 -33.35
CA ARG A 361 10.50 38.02 -34.51
C ARG A 361 9.87 37.26 -35.67
N PRO A 362 9.17 37.92 -36.60
CA PRO A 362 8.67 37.29 -37.82
C PRO A 362 9.79 36.56 -38.57
N ASP A 363 9.45 35.51 -39.31
CA ASP A 363 10.34 34.66 -40.11
C ASP A 363 11.36 33.81 -39.33
N GLN A 364 11.47 33.95 -38.01
CA GLN A 364 12.24 33.02 -37.18
C GLN A 364 11.55 31.65 -37.11
N THR A 365 12.33 30.58 -36.86
CA THR A 365 11.81 29.21 -36.81
C THR A 365 11.87 28.61 -35.41
N ILE A 366 10.86 27.78 -35.09
CA ILE A 366 10.84 26.90 -33.92
C ILE A 366 10.95 25.46 -34.42
N LYS A 367 11.85 24.67 -33.83
CA LYS A 367 12.00 23.24 -34.16
C LYS A 367 12.38 22.44 -32.93
N LEU A 368 11.40 21.78 -32.29
CA LEU A 368 11.62 20.97 -31.09
C LEU A 368 11.78 19.49 -31.44
N TYR A 369 12.84 18.85 -30.97
CA TYR A 369 13.14 17.45 -31.26
C TYR A 369 13.81 16.73 -30.08
N ILE A 370 13.84 15.40 -30.08
CA ILE A 370 14.61 14.58 -29.14
C ILE A 370 16.03 14.41 -29.65
N ASP A 371 17.02 14.80 -28.85
CA ASP A 371 18.43 14.78 -29.22
C ASP A 371 19.06 13.41 -28.88
N TYR A 372 18.80 12.87 -27.68
CA TYR A 372 19.26 11.55 -27.26
C TYR A 372 18.12 10.70 -26.69
N ASN A 373 18.26 9.37 -26.73
CA ASN A 373 17.26 8.45 -26.19
C ASN A 373 16.96 8.69 -24.69
N THR A 374 17.96 9.10 -23.90
CA THR A 374 17.80 9.39 -22.47
C THR A 374 16.98 10.66 -22.18
N ASP A 375 16.73 11.50 -23.18
CA ASP A 375 15.83 12.65 -23.06
C ASP A 375 14.38 12.22 -22.85
N VAL A 376 14.03 10.99 -23.24
CA VAL A 376 12.76 10.38 -22.88
C VAL A 376 13.00 9.41 -21.75
N TYR A 377 12.28 9.57 -20.64
CA TYR A 377 12.35 8.66 -19.51
C TYR A 377 10.99 8.03 -19.26
N GLY A 378 10.92 6.71 -19.37
CA GLY A 378 9.80 5.90 -18.93
C GLY A 378 10.30 4.73 -18.09
N ILE A 379 9.44 4.18 -17.23
CA ILE A 379 9.74 3.04 -16.36
C ILE A 379 8.82 1.89 -16.75
N GLY A 380 9.39 0.72 -17.03
CA GLY A 380 8.62 -0.51 -17.24
C GLY A 380 7.99 -0.98 -15.93
N LYS A 381 6.67 -1.20 -15.90
CA LYS A 381 5.94 -1.52 -14.66
C LYS A 381 6.15 -2.95 -14.14
N THR A 382 6.72 -3.85 -14.94
CA THR A 382 6.96 -5.24 -14.55
C THR A 382 8.24 -5.37 -13.73
N TYR A 383 9.32 -4.73 -14.17
CA TYR A 383 10.65 -4.88 -13.56
C TYR A 383 11.20 -3.60 -12.92
N GLY A 384 10.52 -2.47 -13.07
CA GLY A 384 10.92 -1.18 -12.47
C GLY A 384 12.15 -0.52 -13.11
N GLY A 385 12.71 -1.10 -14.17
CA GLY A 385 13.82 -0.52 -14.94
C GLY A 385 13.36 0.56 -15.93
N GLY A 386 14.28 1.45 -16.31
CA GLY A 386 14.01 2.45 -17.34
C GLY A 386 13.78 1.80 -18.71
N ALA A 387 12.73 2.19 -19.40
CA ALA A 387 12.36 1.62 -20.69
C ALA A 387 13.42 1.91 -21.77
N GLY A 388 13.65 0.94 -22.67
CA GLY A 388 14.46 1.12 -23.87
C GLY A 388 13.78 2.08 -24.84
N VAL A 389 14.43 3.19 -25.21
CA VAL A 389 13.83 4.23 -26.05
C VAL A 389 14.29 4.11 -27.50
N THR A 390 13.34 4.17 -28.43
CA THR A 390 13.61 4.36 -29.87
C THR A 390 13.20 5.77 -30.28
N ASN A 391 14.17 6.61 -30.61
CA ASN A 391 13.94 7.98 -31.05
C ASN A 391 13.72 8.09 -32.58
N SER A 392 12.46 8.29 -32.98
CA SER A 392 12.05 8.67 -34.35
C SER A 392 11.48 10.10 -34.41
N PHE A 393 11.86 10.95 -33.47
CA PHE A 393 11.51 12.38 -33.41
C PHE A 393 12.79 13.23 -33.36
N THR A 394 13.72 12.93 -34.26
CA THR A 394 15.02 13.59 -34.39
C THR A 394 14.92 14.94 -35.11
N SER A 395 15.99 15.72 -35.09
CA SER A 395 16.04 17.03 -35.77
C SER A 395 15.75 16.98 -37.27
N SER A 396 15.95 15.85 -37.95
CA SER A 396 15.62 15.68 -39.37
C SER A 396 14.15 15.34 -39.63
N LEU A 397 13.43 14.83 -38.63
CA LEU A 397 12.05 14.37 -38.73
C LEU A 397 11.05 15.29 -38.01
N ALA A 398 11.53 16.12 -37.09
CA ALA A 398 10.70 17.09 -36.37
C ALA A 398 10.21 18.23 -37.27
N PRO A 399 8.95 18.70 -37.10
CA PRO A 399 8.42 19.81 -37.86
C PRO A 399 9.15 21.12 -37.52
N GLU A 400 9.35 21.96 -38.52
CA GLU A 400 9.84 23.33 -38.37
C GLU A 400 8.68 24.31 -38.60
N LEU A 401 8.45 25.20 -37.64
CA LEU A 401 7.38 26.19 -37.67
C LEU A 401 7.98 27.59 -37.88
N THR A 402 7.37 28.40 -38.75
CA THR A 402 7.84 29.77 -39.04
C THR A 402 6.95 30.81 -38.39
N LEU A 403 7.52 31.70 -37.56
CA LEU A 403 6.79 32.76 -36.87
C LEU A 403 6.17 33.75 -37.86
N GLN A 404 4.87 34.02 -37.68
CA GLN A 404 4.11 34.99 -38.48
C GLN A 404 4.03 36.34 -37.76
N GLY A 405 4.09 37.45 -38.48
CA GLY A 405 3.87 38.78 -37.92
C GLY A 405 4.01 39.90 -38.95
N GLY A 406 3.61 41.11 -38.56
CA GLY A 406 3.69 42.34 -39.36
C GLY A 406 4.15 43.54 -38.51
N ALA A 407 3.98 44.76 -39.02
CA ALA A 407 4.25 45.98 -38.25
C ALA A 407 3.42 46.05 -36.96
N ILE A 408 2.20 45.52 -37.01
CA ILE A 408 1.37 45.21 -35.84
C ILE A 408 1.05 43.72 -35.87
N THR A 409 1.38 43.01 -34.80
CA THR A 409 1.01 41.61 -34.62
C THR A 409 0.05 41.48 -33.44
N ILE A 410 -1.08 40.82 -33.65
CA ILE A 410 -2.12 40.59 -32.65
C ILE A 410 -2.25 39.09 -32.44
N SER A 411 -2.20 38.65 -31.19
CA SER A 411 -2.40 37.25 -30.87
C SER A 411 -3.41 37.08 -29.73
N MET A 412 -4.37 36.17 -29.91
CA MET A 412 -5.32 35.78 -28.85
C MET A 412 -4.62 34.80 -27.91
N THR A 413 -4.62 35.13 -26.61
CA THR A 413 -3.85 34.41 -25.58
C THR A 413 -4.74 33.61 -24.63
N GLY A 414 -6.05 33.84 -24.60
CA GLY A 414 -6.98 33.14 -23.72
C GLY A 414 -8.35 33.83 -23.58
N PRO A 415 -9.16 33.46 -22.57
CA PRO A 415 -9.02 32.24 -21.76
C PRO A 415 -9.43 31.00 -22.56
N ALA A 416 -9.21 29.80 -22.02
CA ALA A 416 -9.77 28.57 -22.59
C ALA A 416 -11.31 28.59 -22.52
N ALA A 417 -11.98 27.82 -23.37
CA ALA A 417 -13.43 27.63 -23.25
C ALA A 417 -13.77 27.05 -21.87
N GLY A 418 -14.73 27.63 -21.18
CA GLY A 418 -15.12 27.25 -19.83
C GLY A 418 -16.59 27.56 -19.54
N LYS A 419 -16.96 27.39 -18.27
CA LYS A 419 -18.28 27.77 -17.76
C LYS A 419 -18.22 29.13 -17.07
N MET A 420 -19.31 29.89 -17.13
CA MET A 420 -19.50 31.13 -16.39
C MET A 420 -20.89 31.16 -15.78
N GLN A 421 -21.06 31.82 -14.63
CA GLN A 421 -22.35 31.89 -13.97
C GLN A 421 -23.37 32.70 -14.80
N THR A 422 -24.66 32.40 -14.63
CA THR A 422 -25.78 33.17 -15.19
C THR A 422 -25.78 34.63 -14.73
N THR A 423 -25.22 34.90 -13.55
CA THR A 423 -24.98 36.26 -13.08
C THR A 423 -23.54 36.36 -12.62
N ALA A 424 -22.69 37.04 -13.38
CA ALA A 424 -21.24 37.07 -13.14
C ALA A 424 -20.70 38.48 -13.37
N GLN A 425 -19.62 38.85 -12.68
CA GLN A 425 -18.97 40.14 -12.81
C GLN A 425 -17.54 39.97 -13.33
N ASP A 426 -17.10 40.90 -14.17
CA ASP A 426 -15.74 41.00 -14.71
C ASP A 426 -15.21 39.70 -15.33
N VAL A 427 -16.11 38.92 -15.95
CA VAL A 427 -15.75 37.66 -16.59
C VAL A 427 -14.84 37.95 -17.76
N VAL A 428 -13.63 37.39 -17.71
CA VAL A 428 -12.66 37.50 -18.80
C VAL A 428 -13.16 36.67 -19.97
N MET A 429 -13.44 37.33 -21.09
CA MET A 429 -13.95 36.69 -22.30
C MET A 429 -12.90 36.54 -23.39
N MET A 430 -11.88 37.41 -23.36
CA MET A 430 -10.79 37.40 -24.32
C MET A 430 -9.56 38.00 -23.68
N GLU A 431 -8.41 37.37 -23.86
CA GLU A 431 -7.10 37.95 -23.62
C GLU A 431 -6.37 37.97 -24.96
N TYR A 432 -5.68 39.07 -25.24
CA TYR A 432 -4.90 39.21 -26.45
C TYR A 432 -3.73 40.15 -26.25
N THR A 433 -2.65 39.91 -27.00
CA THR A 433 -1.45 40.74 -26.98
C THR A 433 -1.31 41.45 -28.32
N MET A 434 -0.99 42.74 -28.29
CA MET A 434 -0.61 43.52 -29.47
C MET A 434 0.86 43.92 -29.38
N THR A 435 1.65 43.51 -30.38
CA THR A 435 3.08 43.84 -30.50
C THR A 435 3.29 44.74 -31.71
N ALA A 436 4.04 45.83 -31.54
CA ALA A 436 4.37 46.77 -32.60
C ALA A 436 5.88 46.81 -32.87
N THR A 437 6.26 46.94 -34.14
CA THR A 437 7.67 47.11 -34.56
C THR A 437 8.13 48.56 -34.53
N GLN A 438 7.28 49.48 -34.09
CA GLN A 438 7.52 50.91 -33.94
C GLN A 438 6.44 51.49 -33.02
N ASP A 439 6.67 52.67 -32.43
CA ASP A 439 5.65 53.35 -31.63
C ASP A 439 4.40 53.66 -32.47
N VAL A 440 3.24 53.19 -32.00
CA VAL A 440 1.95 53.43 -32.65
C VAL A 440 0.89 53.90 -31.67
N GLU A 441 -0.11 54.61 -32.20
CA GLU A 441 -1.34 54.99 -31.52
C GLU A 441 -2.51 54.22 -32.15
N VAL A 442 -3.19 53.39 -31.37
CA VAL A 442 -4.46 52.77 -31.78
C VAL A 442 -5.58 53.78 -31.55
N ARG A 443 -6.35 54.09 -32.59
CA ARG A 443 -7.36 55.15 -32.58
C ARG A 443 -8.79 54.67 -32.48
N SER A 444 -9.01 53.39 -32.77
CA SER A 444 -10.33 52.79 -32.64
C SER A 444 -10.23 51.30 -32.51
N THR A 445 -11.03 50.71 -31.63
CA THR A 445 -11.15 49.27 -31.45
C THR A 445 -12.61 48.87 -31.59
N THR A 446 -12.88 47.79 -32.32
CA THR A 446 -14.24 47.26 -32.51
C THR A 446 -14.34 45.86 -31.89
N LEU A 447 -15.36 45.63 -31.07
CA LEU A 447 -15.70 44.30 -30.56
C LEU A 447 -17.08 43.88 -31.06
N TYR A 448 -17.24 42.57 -31.25
CA TYR A 448 -18.52 41.92 -31.51
C TYR A 448 -18.84 40.92 -30.40
N LEU A 449 -20.12 40.85 -30.04
CA LEU A 449 -20.71 39.85 -29.16
C LEU A 449 -21.51 38.85 -30.00
N CYS A 450 -21.26 37.57 -29.81
CA CYS A 450 -21.96 36.45 -30.42
C CYS A 450 -22.69 35.64 -29.33
N TRP A 451 -23.88 35.14 -29.65
CA TRP A 451 -24.73 34.36 -28.76
C TRP A 451 -25.24 33.09 -29.46
N ASP A 452 -25.27 31.99 -28.73
CA ASP A 452 -25.79 30.68 -29.14
C ASP A 452 -26.75 30.23 -28.03
N ASP A 453 -28.03 30.07 -28.38
CA ASP A 453 -29.16 29.86 -27.48
C ASP A 453 -29.43 28.37 -27.15
N THR A 454 -28.65 27.47 -27.76
CA THR A 454 -28.76 26.02 -27.55
C THR A 454 -27.47 25.39 -27.04
N GLY A 455 -26.39 26.17 -26.99
CA GLY A 455 -25.08 25.73 -26.57
C GLY A 455 -24.45 24.70 -27.49
N ASP A 456 -24.94 24.51 -28.72
CA ASP A 456 -24.47 23.46 -29.64
C ASP A 456 -23.27 23.90 -30.51
N GLY A 457 -22.92 25.19 -30.47
CA GLY A 457 -21.86 25.81 -31.28
C GLY A 457 -22.38 26.55 -32.52
N THR A 458 -23.68 26.52 -32.79
CA THR A 458 -24.36 27.28 -33.84
C THR A 458 -24.83 28.62 -33.27
N TYR A 459 -24.33 29.72 -33.82
CA TYR A 459 -24.64 31.06 -33.32
C TYR A 459 -25.90 31.64 -33.96
N ASN A 460 -26.64 32.42 -33.17
CA ASN A 460 -27.88 33.07 -33.55
C ASN A 460 -27.66 34.57 -33.76
N ASN A 461 -28.63 35.22 -34.41
CA ASN A 461 -28.61 36.67 -34.51
C ASN A 461 -28.83 37.27 -33.11
N MET A 462 -27.95 38.17 -32.70
CA MET A 462 -28.06 38.85 -31.42
C MET A 462 -29.36 39.66 -31.34
N THR A 463 -30.06 39.58 -30.21
CA THR A 463 -31.31 40.33 -29.96
C THR A 463 -31.06 41.49 -29.00
N ALA A 464 -32.03 42.42 -28.90
CA ALA A 464 -31.93 43.53 -27.95
C ALA A 464 -31.97 43.02 -26.49
N ALA A 465 -32.84 42.08 -26.18
CA ALA A 465 -32.98 41.50 -24.85
C ALA A 465 -31.67 40.85 -24.36
N VAL A 466 -31.09 39.96 -25.18
CA VAL A 466 -29.86 39.23 -24.84
C VAL A 466 -28.66 40.15 -24.68
N LYS A 467 -28.45 41.13 -25.58
CA LYS A 467 -27.31 42.04 -25.44
C LYS A 467 -27.48 42.97 -24.25
N ASP A 468 -28.71 43.32 -23.86
CA ASP A 468 -28.95 44.23 -22.74
C ASP A 468 -28.63 43.55 -21.39
N ASP A 469 -28.61 42.22 -21.34
CA ASP A 469 -28.13 41.41 -20.21
C ASP A 469 -26.60 41.28 -20.12
N ILE A 470 -25.88 41.73 -21.15
CA ILE A 470 -24.43 41.85 -21.11
C ILE A 470 -24.09 43.28 -20.73
N THR A 471 -23.47 43.49 -19.58
CA THR A 471 -23.18 44.83 -19.05
C THR A 471 -21.67 45.03 -18.85
N ASP A 472 -21.26 46.27 -18.58
CA ASP A 472 -19.87 46.62 -18.24
C ASP A 472 -18.79 46.10 -19.21
N VAL A 473 -19.07 46.03 -20.51
CA VAL A 473 -18.09 45.52 -21.49
C VAL A 473 -16.94 46.51 -21.62
N LYS A 474 -15.73 46.08 -21.27
CA LYS A 474 -14.52 46.92 -21.26
C LYS A 474 -13.29 46.18 -21.75
N ILE A 475 -12.38 46.93 -22.36
CA ILE A 475 -11.04 46.46 -22.72
C ILE A 475 -10.07 47.03 -21.69
N ILE A 476 -9.32 46.17 -21.02
CA ILE A 476 -8.44 46.53 -19.91
C ILE A 476 -7.00 46.24 -20.31
N ASN A 477 -6.10 47.16 -20.00
CA ASN A 477 -4.67 46.84 -19.99
C ASN A 477 -4.39 45.88 -18.83
N ALA A 478 -4.06 44.64 -19.16
CA ALA A 478 -3.91 43.56 -18.20
C ALA A 478 -2.76 43.78 -17.20
N GLU A 479 -1.78 44.63 -17.53
CA GLU A 479 -0.61 44.89 -16.68
C GLU A 479 -0.86 45.98 -15.63
N ILE A 480 -1.62 47.02 -15.97
CA ILE A 480 -1.89 48.17 -15.07
C ILE A 480 -3.32 48.20 -14.53
N GLY A 481 -4.22 47.36 -15.05
CA GLY A 481 -5.61 47.22 -14.60
C GLY A 481 -6.59 48.31 -15.06
N GLY A 482 -6.13 49.35 -15.77
CA GLY A 482 -6.97 50.43 -16.29
C GLY A 482 -7.69 50.06 -17.60
N ALA A 483 -8.95 50.48 -17.74
CA ALA A 483 -9.70 50.35 -19.00
C ALA A 483 -9.10 51.26 -20.07
N VAL A 484 -8.81 50.71 -21.26
CA VAL A 484 -8.35 51.44 -22.46
C VAL A 484 -9.49 51.71 -23.43
N ALA A 485 -10.61 51.00 -23.30
CA ALA A 485 -11.86 51.26 -24.00
C ALA A 485 -13.05 50.76 -23.16
N GLY A 486 -14.19 51.45 -23.24
CA GLY A 486 -15.33 51.21 -22.36
C GLY A 486 -15.15 51.81 -20.95
N PRO A 487 -15.97 51.43 -19.96
CA PRO A 487 -17.02 50.43 -20.05
C PRO A 487 -18.22 50.87 -20.91
N THR A 488 -18.93 49.91 -21.46
CA THR A 488 -20.18 50.16 -22.19
C THR A 488 -21.11 48.97 -22.02
N ASP A 489 -22.32 49.20 -21.52
CA ASP A 489 -23.34 48.18 -21.47
C ASP A 489 -23.74 47.72 -22.88
N GLY A 490 -24.18 46.48 -23.02
CA GLY A 490 -24.62 45.92 -24.29
C GLY A 490 -25.83 46.66 -24.89
N SER A 491 -26.59 47.40 -24.08
CA SER A 491 -27.56 48.40 -24.54
C SER A 491 -26.97 49.43 -25.51
N GLY A 492 -25.69 49.77 -25.33
CA GLY A 492 -24.90 50.67 -26.18
C GLY A 492 -24.25 50.02 -27.41
N PHE A 493 -24.43 48.71 -27.64
CA PHE A 493 -23.98 47.99 -28.84
C PHE A 493 -25.04 48.03 -29.94
N SER A 494 -24.59 48.18 -31.19
CA SER A 494 -25.47 48.25 -32.37
C SER A 494 -25.75 46.87 -32.95
N LEU A 495 -26.98 46.66 -33.42
CA LEU A 495 -27.44 45.46 -34.14
C LEU A 495 -27.47 45.65 -35.67
N THR A 496 -27.07 46.81 -36.19
CA THR A 496 -27.26 47.17 -37.61
C THR A 496 -26.14 46.70 -38.55
N SER A 497 -25.14 45.96 -38.06
CA SER A 497 -24.04 45.47 -38.90
C SER A 497 -24.54 44.35 -39.83
N THR A 498 -24.17 44.43 -41.11
CA THR A 498 -24.36 43.33 -42.07
C THR A 498 -23.17 42.37 -42.12
N THR A 499 -22.15 42.61 -41.29
CA THR A 499 -20.96 41.75 -41.19
C THR A 499 -21.31 40.50 -40.40
N THR A 500 -21.31 39.35 -41.09
CA THR A 500 -21.47 38.05 -40.44
C THR A 500 -20.23 37.74 -39.58
N VAL A 501 -20.44 37.57 -38.29
CA VAL A 501 -19.43 37.16 -37.29
C VAL A 501 -19.94 35.91 -36.60
N CYS A 502 -19.07 34.93 -36.35
CA CYS A 502 -19.48 33.63 -35.79
C CYS A 502 -20.52 32.84 -36.60
N GLY A 503 -20.78 33.21 -37.86
CA GLY A 503 -21.83 32.60 -38.70
C GLY A 503 -23.22 33.26 -38.58
N ALA A 504 -23.36 34.32 -37.77
CA ALA A 504 -24.62 35.08 -37.58
C ALA A 504 -24.35 36.60 -37.48
N THR A 505 -25.41 37.40 -37.27
CA THR A 505 -25.27 38.85 -37.00
C THR A 505 -25.07 39.07 -35.49
N GLY A 506 -23.85 39.43 -35.08
CA GLY A 506 -23.54 39.82 -33.69
C GLY A 506 -23.88 41.29 -33.37
N ALA A 507 -23.92 41.64 -32.09
CA ALA A 507 -23.95 43.04 -31.65
C ALA A 507 -22.54 43.62 -31.63
N TYR A 508 -22.33 44.87 -32.02
CA TYR A 508 -20.99 45.46 -32.10
C TYR A 508 -20.89 46.85 -31.48
N LYS A 509 -19.68 47.18 -31.02
CA LYS A 509 -19.31 48.51 -30.53
C LYS A 509 -17.94 48.88 -31.06
N THR A 510 -17.82 50.10 -31.58
CA THR A 510 -16.54 50.72 -31.90
C THR A 510 -16.31 51.86 -30.92
N TRP A 511 -15.20 51.77 -30.19
CA TRP A 511 -14.70 52.87 -29.36
C TRP A 511 -13.69 53.69 -30.16
N SER A 512 -13.65 54.99 -29.91
CA SER A 512 -12.68 55.94 -30.48
C SER A 512 -11.64 56.41 -29.46
N ASP A 513 -11.52 55.69 -28.34
CA ASP A 513 -10.51 55.92 -27.32
C ASP A 513 -9.12 55.57 -27.88
N TYR A 514 -8.12 56.38 -27.51
CA TYR A 514 -6.75 56.23 -28.02
C TYR A 514 -5.88 55.56 -26.97
N TYR A 515 -5.06 54.61 -27.40
CA TYR A 515 -4.01 54.03 -26.57
C TYR A 515 -2.75 53.77 -27.37
N ASP A 516 -1.61 53.96 -26.72
CA ASP A 516 -0.29 53.81 -27.32
C ASP A 516 0.23 52.38 -27.15
N ILE A 517 0.95 51.90 -28.16
CA ILE A 517 1.78 50.69 -28.09
C ILE A 517 3.19 51.12 -28.46
N ASN A 518 4.13 50.94 -27.54
CA ASN A 518 5.52 51.30 -27.77
C ASN A 518 6.24 50.18 -28.51
N GLU A 519 7.24 50.53 -29.31
CA GLU A 519 8.13 49.60 -30.00
C GLU A 519 8.71 48.57 -29.03
N GLU A 520 8.71 47.29 -29.43
CA GLU A 520 9.26 46.17 -28.66
C GLU A 520 8.67 46.00 -27.24
N SER A 521 7.56 46.67 -26.93
CA SER A 521 6.82 46.55 -25.66
C SER A 521 5.39 46.06 -25.93
N PRO A 522 5.15 44.74 -25.96
CA PRO A 522 3.82 44.19 -26.22
C PRO A 522 2.79 44.71 -25.21
N LEU A 523 1.65 45.17 -25.71
CA LEU A 523 0.52 45.58 -24.89
C LEU A 523 -0.42 44.40 -24.68
N LYS A 524 -0.53 43.92 -23.43
CA LYS A 524 -1.46 42.87 -23.04
C LYS A 524 -2.82 43.45 -22.69
N LEU A 525 -3.86 42.98 -23.38
CA LEU A 525 -5.22 43.46 -23.25
C LEU A 525 -6.15 42.30 -22.89
N LYS A 526 -7.15 42.59 -22.07
CA LYS A 526 -8.25 41.65 -21.79
C LYS A 526 -9.60 42.33 -21.97
N VAL A 527 -10.58 41.58 -22.45
CA VAL A 527 -11.97 41.98 -22.52
C VAL A 527 -12.69 41.32 -21.36
N THR A 528 -13.33 42.14 -20.52
CA THR A 528 -14.23 41.66 -19.48
C THR A 528 -15.65 42.14 -19.74
N LEU A 529 -16.62 41.39 -19.22
CA LEU A 529 -18.03 41.77 -19.20
C LEU A 529 -18.71 41.24 -17.94
N ASP A 530 -19.85 41.84 -17.64
CA ASP A 530 -20.79 41.39 -16.63
C ASP A 530 -21.99 40.70 -17.32
N LEU A 531 -22.58 39.72 -16.64
CA LEU A 531 -23.78 39.02 -17.08
C LEU A 531 -24.90 39.23 -16.06
N THR A 532 -26.09 39.59 -16.54
CA THR A 532 -27.33 39.59 -15.77
C THR A 532 -28.31 38.56 -16.36
N ALA A 533 -28.90 37.69 -15.55
CA ALA A 533 -29.63 36.50 -16.02
C ALA A 533 -31.13 36.74 -16.31
N SER A 534 -31.50 37.65 -17.20
CA SER A 534 -32.92 37.89 -17.50
C SER A 534 -33.42 37.04 -18.69
N ASP A 535 -32.63 37.01 -19.75
CA ASP A 535 -32.91 36.45 -21.08
C ASP A 535 -31.78 35.51 -21.56
N ILE A 536 -30.66 35.44 -20.86
CA ILE A 536 -29.57 34.47 -21.11
C ILE A 536 -29.78 33.23 -20.23
N ALA A 537 -29.98 32.07 -20.87
CA ALA A 537 -30.31 30.83 -20.19
C ALA A 537 -29.07 30.04 -19.71
N ASP A 538 -29.26 29.18 -18.70
CA ASP A 538 -28.32 28.09 -18.42
C ASP A 538 -28.25 27.21 -19.68
N THR A 539 -27.05 26.93 -20.18
CA THR A 539 -26.66 26.33 -21.47
C THR A 539 -26.27 27.26 -22.62
N ASP A 540 -26.62 28.56 -22.57
CA ASP A 540 -26.25 29.51 -23.62
C ASP A 540 -24.73 29.65 -23.75
N LYS A 541 -24.24 30.03 -24.94
CA LYS A 541 -22.83 30.35 -25.16
C LYS A 541 -22.64 31.79 -25.59
N ILE A 542 -21.75 32.50 -24.90
CA ILE A 542 -21.32 33.86 -25.26
C ILE A 542 -19.89 33.81 -25.80
N LYS A 543 -19.64 34.56 -26.88
CA LYS A 543 -18.31 34.69 -27.49
C LYS A 543 -18.03 36.13 -27.86
N VAL A 544 -16.81 36.58 -27.58
CA VAL A 544 -16.29 37.88 -28.02
C VAL A 544 -15.44 37.70 -29.27
N VAL A 545 -15.55 38.63 -30.22
CA VAL A 545 -14.69 38.71 -31.40
C VAL A 545 -14.11 40.12 -31.52
N LEU A 546 -12.78 40.19 -31.61
CA LEU A 546 -12.08 41.42 -31.95
C LEU A 546 -12.17 41.67 -33.46
N GLY A 547 -12.73 42.83 -33.83
CA GLY A 547 -12.91 43.24 -35.22
C GLY A 547 -11.59 43.59 -35.90
N THR A 548 -11.58 43.52 -37.24
CA THR A 548 -10.43 43.94 -38.03
C THR A 548 -10.09 45.43 -37.84
N PHE A 549 -8.80 45.71 -37.78
CA PHE A 549 -8.26 47.07 -37.79
C PHE A 549 -8.18 47.58 -39.25
N GLY A 550 -8.94 48.62 -39.56
CA GLY A 550 -8.99 49.24 -40.89
C GLY A 550 -7.88 50.25 -41.17
N ALA A 551 -7.84 50.78 -42.40
CA ALA A 551 -6.78 51.65 -42.91
C ALA A 551 -6.57 52.99 -42.16
N SER A 552 -7.49 53.37 -41.26
CA SER A 552 -7.39 54.59 -40.45
C SER A 552 -7.41 54.32 -38.94
N THR A 553 -7.13 53.08 -38.52
CA THR A 553 -7.33 52.65 -37.12
C THR A 553 -6.05 52.65 -36.28
N ILE A 554 -4.88 52.45 -36.89
CA ILE A 554 -3.58 52.47 -36.19
C ILE A 554 -2.63 53.41 -36.92
N LYS A 555 -2.01 54.32 -36.17
CA LYS A 555 -1.15 55.37 -36.73
C LYS A 555 0.27 55.26 -36.16
N SER A 556 1.28 55.37 -37.03
CA SER A 556 2.67 55.50 -36.60
C SER A 556 2.89 56.82 -35.88
N ARG A 557 3.55 56.79 -34.72
CA ARG A 557 3.98 58.01 -34.02
C ARG A 557 5.30 58.56 -34.58
N ILE A 558 6.02 57.76 -35.36
CA ILE A 558 7.29 58.15 -35.99
C ILE A 558 7.05 58.83 -37.33
N THR A 559 6.32 58.17 -38.25
CA THR A 559 6.09 58.69 -39.61
C THR A 559 4.84 59.56 -39.70
N ASN A 560 3.96 59.50 -38.70
CA ASN A 560 2.64 60.16 -38.71
C ASN A 560 1.72 59.68 -39.86
N ASP A 561 2.01 58.51 -40.44
CA ASP A 561 1.18 57.81 -41.42
C ASP A 561 0.40 56.65 -40.77
N TYR A 562 -0.67 56.20 -41.42
CA TYR A 562 -1.41 55.00 -40.98
C TYR A 562 -0.65 53.72 -41.34
N ILE A 563 -0.73 52.73 -40.46
CA ILE A 563 -0.20 51.38 -40.75
C ILE A 563 -1.05 50.76 -41.85
N ALA A 564 -0.41 50.21 -42.89
CA ALA A 564 -1.12 49.52 -43.95
C ALA A 564 -1.83 48.28 -43.40
N THR A 565 -3.05 48.01 -43.84
CA THR A 565 -3.83 46.85 -43.35
C THR A 565 -3.16 45.50 -43.67
N THR A 566 -2.26 45.46 -44.67
CA THR A 566 -1.43 44.28 -44.99
C THR A 566 -0.33 44.03 -43.97
N ASP A 567 0.05 45.05 -43.19
CA ASP A 567 1.09 44.97 -42.15
C ASP A 567 0.48 44.77 -40.75
N ILE A 568 -0.84 44.58 -40.66
CA ILE A 568 -1.55 44.18 -39.45
C ILE A 568 -1.85 42.69 -39.55
N VAL A 569 -1.25 41.91 -38.67
CA VAL A 569 -1.31 40.45 -38.72
C VAL A 569 -1.91 39.90 -37.42
N PRO A 570 -2.99 39.09 -37.47
CA PRO A 570 -3.76 38.73 -38.65
C PRO A 570 -4.63 39.89 -39.16
N GLY A 571 -4.81 39.96 -40.49
CA GLY A 571 -5.68 40.96 -41.15
C GLY A 571 -7.17 40.60 -41.15
N SER A 572 -7.61 39.72 -40.25
CA SER A 572 -8.98 39.18 -40.14
C SER A 572 -9.53 39.32 -38.72
N ASN A 573 -10.83 39.12 -38.54
CA ASN A 573 -11.44 39.07 -37.21
C ASN A 573 -10.78 38.00 -36.34
N ILE A 574 -10.60 38.30 -35.06
CA ILE A 574 -9.95 37.39 -34.09
C ILE A 574 -11.01 36.98 -33.07
N ALA A 575 -11.45 35.72 -33.15
CA ALA A 575 -12.47 35.19 -32.25
C ALA A 575 -11.85 34.61 -30.98
N ALA A 576 -12.42 34.95 -29.83
CA ALA A 576 -12.12 34.29 -28.57
C ALA A 576 -12.80 32.91 -28.48
N ASN A 577 -12.47 32.17 -27.43
CA ASN A 577 -13.19 30.94 -27.10
C ASN A 577 -14.62 31.26 -26.62
N ALA A 578 -15.53 30.30 -26.80
CA ALA A 578 -16.91 30.45 -26.32
C ALA A 578 -16.99 30.06 -24.84
N MET A 579 -17.66 30.87 -24.03
CA MET A 579 -17.97 30.56 -22.64
C MET A 579 -19.42 30.08 -22.54
N THR A 580 -19.66 28.96 -21.87
CA THR A 580 -21.03 28.45 -21.65
C THR A 580 -21.55 28.97 -20.30
N VAL A 581 -22.76 29.46 -20.30
CA VAL A 581 -23.46 29.91 -19.11
C VAL A 581 -24.00 28.70 -18.35
N GLN A 582 -23.84 28.69 -17.03
CA GLN A 582 -24.39 27.66 -16.14
C GLN A 582 -24.78 28.25 -14.79
N ALA A 583 -25.89 27.81 -14.20
CA ALA A 583 -26.29 28.25 -12.87
C ALA A 583 -25.33 27.70 -11.79
N ALA A 584 -25.13 28.47 -10.71
CA ALA A 584 -24.48 27.95 -9.52
C ALA A 584 -25.35 26.85 -8.89
N ASP A 585 -24.75 25.70 -8.56
CA ASP A 585 -25.44 24.58 -7.92
C ASP A 585 -24.48 23.83 -6.99
N LEU A 586 -25.03 23.21 -5.96
CA LEU A 586 -24.34 22.36 -5.01
C LEU A 586 -25.14 21.07 -4.82
N THR A 587 -24.70 19.99 -5.46
CA THR A 587 -25.38 18.69 -5.38
C THR A 587 -24.89 17.86 -4.19
N VAL A 588 -25.79 17.17 -3.50
CA VAL A 588 -25.51 16.28 -2.36
C VAL A 588 -25.97 14.85 -2.65
N ALA A 589 -25.10 13.88 -2.36
CA ALA A 589 -25.38 12.45 -2.47
C ALA A 589 -24.73 11.65 -1.33
N LEU A 590 -25.19 10.42 -1.10
CA LEU A 590 -24.58 9.52 -0.11
C LEU A 590 -23.21 9.04 -0.60
N ALA A 591 -22.19 9.08 0.26
CA ALA A 591 -20.89 8.49 -0.06
C ALA A 591 -20.91 6.96 0.15
N SER A 592 -20.08 6.24 -0.60
CA SER A 592 -19.92 4.79 -0.44
C SER A 592 -19.12 4.38 0.81
N THR A 593 -18.51 5.34 1.50
CA THR A 593 -17.74 5.14 2.74
C THR A 593 -18.01 6.29 3.71
N PRO A 594 -18.13 6.04 5.04
CA PRO A 594 -18.03 4.74 5.72
C PRO A 594 -19.18 3.78 5.39
N VAL A 595 -18.98 2.49 5.68
CA VAL A 595 -20.01 1.45 5.56
C VAL A 595 -20.57 1.10 6.93
N SER A 596 -21.76 0.48 6.97
CA SER A 596 -22.36 0.01 8.21
C SER A 596 -21.43 -0.93 8.97
N GLY A 597 -21.42 -0.84 10.31
CA GLY A 597 -20.55 -1.66 11.14
C GLY A 597 -20.92 -1.57 12.62
N THR A 598 -20.17 -2.29 13.46
CA THR A 598 -20.38 -2.31 14.92
C THR A 598 -19.28 -1.52 15.62
N TYR A 599 -19.67 -0.60 16.50
CA TYR A 599 -18.76 0.11 17.41
C TYR A 599 -19.07 -0.27 18.86
N ILE A 600 -17.99 -0.41 19.64
CA ILE A 600 -18.08 -0.75 21.06
C ILE A 600 -18.24 0.54 21.87
N THR A 601 -18.88 0.43 23.03
CA THR A 601 -19.02 1.51 24.00
C THR A 601 -17.71 2.28 24.23
N GLY A 602 -17.81 3.61 24.41
CA GLY A 602 -16.65 4.47 24.64
C GLY A 602 -15.73 4.70 23.43
N ALA A 603 -15.98 4.06 22.29
CA ALA A 603 -15.17 4.19 21.09
C ALA A 603 -15.11 5.64 20.58
N LYS A 604 -13.89 6.15 20.37
CA LYS A 604 -13.64 7.54 19.98
C LYS A 604 -13.43 7.73 18.48
N ASN A 605 -13.81 8.91 17.99
CA ASN A 605 -13.57 9.41 16.63
C ASN A 605 -13.95 8.40 15.52
N LYS A 606 -15.16 7.83 15.62
CA LYS A 606 -15.67 6.85 14.66
C LYS A 606 -16.41 7.53 13.51
N GLU A 607 -16.26 6.98 12.31
CA GLU A 607 -16.93 7.48 11.10
C GLU A 607 -18.37 6.98 11.07
N LEU A 608 -19.35 7.87 11.03
CA LEU A 608 -20.76 7.52 11.22
C LEU A 608 -21.52 7.49 9.89
N VAL A 609 -21.31 8.50 9.03
CA VAL A 609 -21.87 8.60 7.68
C VAL A 609 -21.02 9.54 6.84
N GLY A 610 -21.07 9.42 5.51
CA GLY A 610 -20.37 10.30 4.58
C GLY A 610 -21.30 10.81 3.48
N PHE A 611 -21.11 12.06 3.07
CA PHE A 611 -21.84 12.72 2.00
C PHE A 611 -20.86 13.19 0.93
N THR A 612 -21.19 12.96 -0.35
CA THR A 612 -20.50 13.57 -1.48
C THR A 612 -21.18 14.89 -1.79
N ILE A 613 -20.42 15.97 -1.76
CA ILE A 613 -20.88 17.34 -2.03
C ILE A 613 -20.13 17.85 -3.26
N THR A 614 -20.86 18.27 -4.29
CA THR A 614 -20.28 18.64 -5.59
C THR A 614 -20.73 20.03 -6.00
N ALA A 615 -19.79 20.93 -6.26
CA ALA A 615 -20.08 22.24 -6.85
C ALA A 615 -20.11 22.15 -8.39
N ALA A 616 -21.02 22.88 -9.03
CA ALA A 616 -21.04 23.02 -10.48
C ALA A 616 -19.75 23.65 -11.03
N GLU A 617 -19.45 23.45 -12.32
CA GLU A 617 -18.21 23.96 -12.95
C GLU A 617 -18.14 25.48 -13.05
N ALA A 618 -19.29 26.17 -12.94
CA ALA A 618 -19.37 27.61 -13.11
C ALA A 618 -18.86 28.43 -11.91
N SER A 619 -18.84 27.86 -10.69
CA SER A 619 -18.57 28.64 -9.47
C SER A 619 -18.07 27.79 -8.31
N ASP A 620 -17.16 28.37 -7.54
CA ASP A 620 -16.89 27.93 -6.18
C ASP A 620 -18.14 28.15 -5.31
N ILE A 621 -18.37 27.28 -4.34
CA ILE A 621 -19.49 27.38 -3.41
C ILE A 621 -18.96 27.36 -1.97
N GLU A 622 -19.27 28.40 -1.19
CA GLU A 622 -19.03 28.44 0.25
C GLU A 622 -20.24 27.88 1.01
N VAL A 623 -20.04 26.77 1.72
CA VAL A 623 -21.06 26.18 2.59
C VAL A 623 -20.94 26.76 3.99
N ASN A 624 -22.02 27.37 4.45
CA ASN A 624 -22.08 28.08 5.73
C ASN A 624 -22.80 27.31 6.84
N THR A 625 -23.83 26.55 6.50
CA THR A 625 -24.58 25.72 7.47
C THR A 625 -24.87 24.35 6.88
N ILE A 626 -24.72 23.32 7.70
CA ILE A 626 -25.23 21.96 7.44
C ILE A 626 -25.95 21.48 8.70
N LYS A 627 -27.20 21.05 8.56
CA LYS A 627 -27.98 20.40 9.60
C LYS A 627 -28.12 18.92 9.30
N VAL A 628 -27.74 18.09 10.27
CA VAL A 628 -27.81 16.62 10.21
C VAL A 628 -28.86 16.15 11.23
N THR A 629 -29.63 15.13 10.86
CA THR A 629 -30.65 14.51 11.71
C THR A 629 -30.19 13.12 12.17
N ALA A 630 -30.30 12.84 13.47
CA ALA A 630 -30.03 11.54 14.05
C ALA A 630 -31.31 10.68 14.15
N TYR A 631 -31.17 9.39 13.83
CA TYR A 631 -32.22 8.39 13.95
C TYR A 631 -31.69 7.18 14.71
N VAL A 632 -32.53 6.57 15.54
CA VAL A 632 -32.20 5.41 16.38
C VAL A 632 -33.19 4.28 16.17
N ASN A 633 -32.74 3.06 16.48
CA ASN A 633 -33.59 1.88 16.52
C ASN A 633 -33.04 0.93 17.61
N LYS A 634 -33.91 0.53 18.54
CA LYS A 634 -33.56 -0.35 19.68
C LYS A 634 -33.48 -1.83 19.33
N ASP A 635 -34.01 -2.22 18.18
CA ASP A 635 -34.09 -3.60 17.73
C ASP A 635 -32.94 -3.89 16.74
N THR A 636 -32.67 -5.18 16.47
CA THR A 636 -31.64 -5.59 15.50
C THR A 636 -32.11 -5.48 14.03
N SER A 637 -33.40 -5.21 13.81
CA SER A 637 -34.01 -5.00 12.48
C SER A 637 -35.22 -4.06 12.58
N GLY A 638 -35.58 -3.40 11.47
CA GLY A 638 -36.80 -2.58 11.40
C GLY A 638 -36.55 -1.09 11.19
N THR A 639 -37.64 -0.32 11.23
CA THR A 639 -37.68 1.12 10.90
C THR A 639 -37.01 1.97 11.98
N PHE A 640 -36.20 2.93 11.59
CA PHE A 640 -35.59 3.90 12.50
C PHE A 640 -36.56 5.02 12.87
N THR A 641 -36.44 5.53 14.10
CA THR A 641 -37.20 6.68 14.60
C THR A 641 -36.26 7.84 14.85
N LYS A 642 -36.71 9.06 14.59
CA LYS A 642 -35.91 10.27 14.83
C LYS A 642 -35.69 10.45 16.34
N ASP A 643 -34.45 10.70 16.74
CA ASP A 643 -33.99 10.96 18.11
C ASP A 643 -34.24 9.84 19.14
N THR A 644 -35.48 9.46 19.40
CA THR A 644 -35.88 8.56 20.49
C THR A 644 -36.67 7.35 19.97
N ASP A 645 -36.34 6.14 20.42
CA ASP A 645 -37.10 4.90 20.16
C ASP A 645 -37.34 4.12 21.47
N GLY A 646 -38.51 4.32 22.07
CA GLY A 646 -38.79 3.78 23.40
C GLY A 646 -37.99 4.51 24.47
N THR A 647 -37.04 3.82 25.10
CA THR A 647 -36.18 4.32 26.18
C THR A 647 -34.86 4.89 25.66
N ILE A 648 -34.38 4.46 24.49
CA ILE A 648 -33.10 4.88 23.93
C ILE A 648 -33.19 6.27 23.30
N THR A 649 -32.17 7.10 23.50
CA THR A 649 -32.10 8.46 22.90
C THR A 649 -30.77 8.69 22.18
N ALA A 650 -30.78 9.24 20.97
CA ALA A 650 -29.59 9.43 20.13
C ALA A 650 -28.43 10.14 20.84
N LYS A 651 -28.72 11.21 21.60
CA LYS A 651 -27.71 11.99 22.36
C LYS A 651 -27.00 11.18 23.45
N ASN A 652 -27.63 10.11 23.94
CA ASN A 652 -27.02 9.23 24.92
C ASN A 652 -26.15 8.18 24.24
N LEU A 653 -26.30 7.94 22.94
CA LEU A 653 -25.57 6.91 22.21
C LEU A 653 -24.27 7.45 21.59
N VAL A 654 -24.33 8.66 21.01
CA VAL A 654 -23.20 9.32 20.35
C VAL A 654 -23.12 10.80 20.72
N ASP A 655 -21.90 11.29 20.94
CA ASP A 655 -21.59 12.70 21.26
C ASP A 655 -20.37 13.18 20.46
N SER A 656 -20.04 14.48 20.59
CA SER A 656 -18.82 15.10 20.09
C SER A 656 -18.66 14.90 18.59
N LEU A 657 -19.69 15.32 17.84
CA LEU A 657 -19.78 15.14 16.40
C LEU A 657 -19.05 16.25 15.63
N TYR A 658 -18.30 15.84 14.61
CA TYR A 658 -17.50 16.69 13.74
C TYR A 658 -17.78 16.35 12.27
N LEU A 659 -17.67 17.36 11.40
CA LEU A 659 -17.62 17.17 9.96
C LEU A 659 -16.17 17.25 9.49
N TYR A 660 -15.74 16.28 8.69
CA TYR A 660 -14.38 16.16 8.16
C TYR A 660 -14.36 16.18 6.63
N ASP A 661 -13.47 16.99 6.06
CA ASP A 661 -13.03 16.94 4.67
C ASP A 661 -11.64 16.28 4.64
N GLY A 662 -11.60 15.00 4.27
CA GLY A 662 -10.40 14.17 4.42
C GLY A 662 -9.97 14.03 5.89
N THR A 663 -8.80 14.56 6.23
CA THR A 663 -8.26 14.57 7.60
C THR A 663 -8.53 15.87 8.36
N ILE A 664 -9.09 16.89 7.69
CA ILE A 664 -9.31 18.22 8.26
C ILE A 664 -10.74 18.30 8.80
N ALA A 665 -10.88 18.65 10.07
CA ALA A 665 -12.19 18.97 10.64
C ALA A 665 -12.64 20.35 10.11
N VAL A 666 -13.78 20.40 9.43
CA VAL A 666 -14.35 21.63 8.86
C VAL A 666 -15.43 22.23 9.76
N ALA A 667 -16.01 21.44 10.66
CA ALA A 667 -16.93 21.90 11.70
C ALA A 667 -16.98 20.93 12.89
N GLY A 668 -17.39 21.43 14.07
CA GLY A 668 -17.52 20.66 15.31
C GLY A 668 -16.57 21.11 16.43
N PRO A 669 -16.64 20.51 17.64
CA PRO A 669 -17.63 19.49 18.02
C PRO A 669 -19.03 20.07 18.17
N LYS A 670 -20.05 19.23 17.94
CA LYS A 670 -21.45 19.48 18.27
C LYS A 670 -22.05 18.26 18.94
N SER A 671 -22.98 18.46 19.86
CA SER A 671 -23.80 17.40 20.43
C SER A 671 -25.17 17.38 19.74
N ILE A 672 -25.87 16.25 19.87
CA ILE A 672 -27.25 16.10 19.37
C ILE A 672 -28.18 16.88 20.31
N ASP A 673 -29.05 17.73 19.75
CA ASP A 673 -30.01 18.49 20.53
C ASP A 673 -31.24 17.67 20.95
N SER A 674 -32.18 18.29 21.67
CA SER A 674 -33.40 17.61 22.17
C SER A 674 -34.37 17.19 21.08
N ASP A 675 -34.19 17.66 19.85
CA ASP A 675 -35.02 17.32 18.70
C ASP A 675 -34.27 16.37 17.74
N GLY A 676 -33.10 15.86 18.11
CA GLY A 676 -32.30 14.93 17.28
C GLY A 676 -31.50 15.60 16.17
N TYR A 677 -31.29 16.91 16.22
CA TYR A 677 -30.50 17.63 15.21
C TYR A 677 -29.07 17.91 15.67
N ILE A 678 -28.20 17.98 14.67
CA ILE A 678 -26.82 18.46 14.78
C ILE A 678 -26.68 19.58 13.76
N THR A 679 -26.69 20.82 14.23
CA THR A 679 -26.58 21.99 13.34
C THR A 679 -25.17 22.59 13.42
N PHE A 680 -24.43 22.49 12.32
CA PHE A 680 -23.14 23.15 12.13
C PHE A 680 -23.37 24.49 11.42
N THR A 681 -23.06 25.60 12.09
CA THR A 681 -23.24 26.98 11.58
C THR A 681 -21.91 27.74 11.55
N ASN A 682 -21.86 28.87 10.85
CA ASN A 682 -20.66 29.70 10.69
C ASN A 682 -19.49 28.90 10.10
N MET A 683 -19.81 27.97 9.19
CA MET A 683 -18.81 27.28 8.41
C MET A 683 -18.30 28.24 7.33
N SER A 684 -17.03 28.11 6.96
CA SER A 684 -16.45 28.76 5.78
C SER A 684 -15.79 27.69 4.90
N TRP A 685 -16.55 26.62 4.65
CA TRP A 685 -16.05 25.46 3.92
C TRP A 685 -16.33 25.64 2.43
N ILE A 686 -15.27 25.78 1.63
CA ILE A 686 -15.37 26.01 0.19
C ILE A 686 -15.27 24.67 -0.56
N VAL A 687 -16.23 24.46 -1.46
CA VAL A 687 -16.19 23.43 -2.50
C VAL A 687 -15.90 24.15 -3.82
N SER A 688 -14.71 23.92 -4.39
CA SER A 688 -14.30 24.61 -5.62
C SER A 688 -15.12 24.15 -6.84
N ALA A 689 -15.23 25.04 -7.83
CA ALA A 689 -15.98 24.80 -9.05
C ALA A 689 -15.61 23.47 -9.72
N GLY A 690 -16.61 22.65 -10.05
CA GLY A 690 -16.44 21.35 -10.69
C GLY A 690 -15.82 20.27 -9.81
N VAL A 691 -15.61 20.53 -8.51
CA VAL A 691 -14.99 19.58 -7.57
C VAL A 691 -16.06 18.89 -6.72
N SER A 692 -15.88 17.57 -6.56
CA SER A 692 -16.61 16.75 -5.60
C SER A 692 -15.76 16.51 -4.35
N LYS A 693 -16.30 16.80 -3.17
CA LYS A 693 -15.66 16.53 -1.87
C LYS A 693 -16.48 15.53 -1.05
N LYS A 694 -15.78 14.66 -0.31
CA LYS A 694 -16.42 13.74 0.64
C LYS A 694 -16.37 14.33 2.04
N LEU A 695 -17.53 14.67 2.57
CA LEU A 695 -17.72 15.19 3.90
C LEU A 695 -18.17 14.07 4.84
N VAL A 696 -17.36 13.73 5.83
CA VAL A 696 -17.61 12.61 6.76
C VAL A 696 -18.02 13.13 8.13
N LEU A 697 -19.17 12.67 8.63
CA LEU A 697 -19.56 12.87 10.02
C LEU A 697 -18.83 11.86 10.90
N LYS A 698 -18.06 12.35 11.87
CA LYS A 698 -17.40 11.53 12.90
C LYS A 698 -17.93 11.87 14.27
N GLY A 699 -17.92 10.93 15.20
CA GLY A 699 -18.31 11.16 16.58
C GLY A 699 -17.80 10.09 17.53
N ASP A 700 -18.04 10.32 18.82
CA ASP A 700 -17.68 9.42 19.89
C ASP A 700 -18.90 8.59 20.31
N VAL A 701 -18.74 7.29 20.41
CA VAL A 701 -19.69 6.42 21.11
C VAL A 701 -19.55 6.70 22.61
N THR A 702 -20.67 6.96 23.29
CA THR A 702 -20.66 7.24 24.73
C THR A 702 -20.44 5.95 25.53
N THR A 703 -20.21 6.09 26.84
CA THR A 703 -20.19 4.95 27.78
C THR A 703 -21.59 4.49 28.20
N ASN A 704 -22.64 5.21 27.81
CA ASN A 704 -24.03 4.81 28.05
C ASN A 704 -24.56 3.93 26.93
N ALA A 705 -23.83 3.83 25.81
CA ALA A 705 -24.19 2.99 24.68
C ALA A 705 -23.68 1.55 24.88
N PRO A 706 -24.46 0.53 24.47
CA PRO A 706 -25.88 0.64 24.21
C PRO A 706 -26.65 0.86 25.51
N GLU A 707 -27.83 1.48 25.40
CA GLU A 707 -28.75 1.56 26.52
C GLU A 707 -29.36 0.17 26.81
N GLU A 708 -29.74 -0.08 28.06
CA GLU A 708 -30.34 -1.36 28.51
C GLU A 708 -29.49 -2.62 28.33
N GLY A 709 -28.24 -2.50 27.86
CA GLY A 709 -27.28 -3.60 27.72
C GLY A 709 -27.51 -4.49 26.48
N ILE A 710 -28.40 -4.09 25.57
CA ILE A 710 -28.69 -4.80 24.31
C ILE A 710 -28.25 -3.92 23.16
N SER A 711 -27.65 -4.47 22.09
CA SER A 711 -27.11 -3.64 21.01
C SER A 711 -28.14 -2.71 20.36
N ASP A 712 -27.82 -1.41 20.31
CA ASP A 712 -28.62 -0.36 19.69
C ASP A 712 -28.13 -0.05 18.26
N ARG A 713 -28.96 0.57 17.43
CA ARG A 713 -28.55 1.07 16.11
C ARG A 713 -28.80 2.57 15.97
N ILE A 714 -27.84 3.28 15.37
CA ILE A 714 -27.93 4.72 15.09
C ILE A 714 -27.60 5.04 13.62
N LYS A 715 -28.29 6.03 13.06
CA LYS A 715 -28.12 6.57 11.71
C LYS A 715 -28.09 8.10 11.74
N PHE A 716 -27.42 8.67 10.75
CA PHE A 716 -27.38 10.11 10.54
C PHE A 716 -27.73 10.43 9.08
N ASP A 717 -28.43 11.53 8.86
CA ASP A 717 -28.90 11.92 7.53
C ASP A 717 -29.02 13.44 7.35
N ILE A 718 -29.00 13.90 6.10
CA ILE A 718 -29.47 15.23 5.71
C ILE A 718 -30.90 15.02 5.22
N ALA A 719 -31.88 15.53 5.99
CA ALA A 719 -33.28 15.16 5.81
C ALA A 719 -33.90 15.88 4.61
N ASP A 720 -33.63 17.17 4.46
CA ASP A 720 -34.04 18.00 3.32
C ASP A 720 -32.81 18.73 2.79
N VAL A 721 -32.32 18.34 1.60
CA VAL A 721 -31.06 18.87 1.07
C VAL A 721 -31.13 20.36 0.82
N SER A 722 -32.30 20.88 0.43
CA SER A 722 -32.49 22.29 0.08
C SER A 722 -32.69 23.20 1.28
N ALA A 723 -33.24 22.66 2.39
CA ALA A 723 -33.54 23.42 3.60
C ALA A 723 -32.49 23.23 4.72
N ASP A 724 -31.77 22.12 4.73
CA ASP A 724 -30.81 21.77 5.79
C ASP A 724 -29.38 22.27 5.48
N ILE A 725 -29.15 22.79 4.28
CA ILE A 725 -27.87 23.36 3.86
C ILE A 725 -28.08 24.81 3.42
N THR A 726 -27.20 25.70 3.89
CA THR A 726 -27.12 27.07 3.36
C THR A 726 -25.74 27.28 2.76
N CYS A 727 -25.69 27.71 1.51
CA CYS A 727 -24.45 27.97 0.80
C CYS A 727 -24.55 29.22 -0.08
N TYR A 728 -23.40 29.79 -0.40
CA TYR A 728 -23.27 31.04 -1.14
C TYR A 728 -22.24 30.90 -2.26
N ASP A 729 -22.42 31.66 -3.33
CA ASP A 729 -21.38 31.86 -4.34
C ASP A 729 -20.37 32.94 -3.89
N PRO A 730 -19.26 33.18 -4.64
CA PRO A 730 -18.22 34.13 -4.26
C PRO A 730 -18.72 35.58 -4.14
N GLU A 731 -19.84 35.91 -4.78
CA GLU A 731 -20.50 37.22 -4.70
C GLU A 731 -21.45 37.33 -3.50
N GLY A 732 -21.59 36.27 -2.69
CA GLY A 732 -22.40 36.24 -1.48
C GLY A 732 -23.89 36.02 -1.73
N ARG A 733 -24.28 35.55 -2.91
CA ARG A 733 -25.67 35.21 -3.24
C ARG A 733 -25.98 33.79 -2.80
N SER A 734 -27.21 33.57 -2.34
CA SER A 734 -27.65 32.25 -1.90
C SER A 734 -27.70 31.28 -3.07
N VAL A 735 -27.11 30.09 -2.89
CA VAL A 735 -27.23 28.95 -3.80
C VAL A 735 -28.11 27.90 -3.14
N THR A 736 -29.11 27.41 -3.87
CA THR A 736 -29.98 26.33 -3.40
C THR A 736 -29.30 25.00 -3.72
N SER A 737 -28.97 24.22 -2.69
CA SER A 737 -28.43 22.88 -2.86
C SER A 737 -29.48 21.91 -3.44
N SER A 738 -29.01 20.98 -4.27
CA SER A 738 -29.82 19.99 -4.97
C SER A 738 -29.43 18.56 -4.58
N GLY A 739 -30.34 17.60 -4.72
CA GLY A 739 -30.09 16.21 -4.34
C GLY A 739 -31.38 15.45 -4.04
N THR A 740 -31.25 14.18 -3.65
CA THR A 740 -32.38 13.42 -3.11
C THR A 740 -32.49 13.68 -1.62
N ASP A 741 -33.67 14.07 -1.14
CA ASP A 741 -33.96 14.19 0.29
C ASP A 741 -33.79 12.85 1.01
N ALA A 742 -33.52 12.91 2.31
CA ALA A 742 -33.13 11.74 3.10
C ALA A 742 -31.99 10.97 2.41
N VAL A 743 -30.85 11.65 2.27
CA VAL A 743 -29.68 11.18 1.51
C VAL A 743 -29.23 9.77 1.94
N ASN A 744 -29.34 9.45 3.23
CA ASN A 744 -29.05 8.16 3.84
C ASN A 744 -30.32 7.32 4.15
N GLY A 745 -31.42 7.59 3.45
CA GLY A 745 -32.68 6.85 3.50
C GLY A 745 -33.58 7.15 4.71
N GLY A 746 -33.25 8.14 5.54
CA GLY A 746 -34.04 8.58 6.68
C GLY A 746 -34.41 7.42 7.61
N THR A 747 -35.72 7.22 7.80
CA THR A 747 -36.28 6.18 8.68
C THR A 747 -36.16 4.75 8.14
N ALA A 748 -35.78 4.55 6.87
CA ALA A 748 -35.65 3.21 6.30
C ALA A 748 -34.46 2.45 6.89
N ASP A 749 -34.57 1.12 7.01
CA ASP A 749 -33.47 0.23 7.44
C ASP A 749 -32.39 0.04 6.33
N SER A 750 -32.53 0.74 5.19
CA SER A 750 -31.50 0.86 4.16
C SER A 750 -30.50 1.97 4.51
N GLY A 751 -29.36 2.01 3.79
CA GLY A 751 -28.32 3.00 4.01
C GLY A 751 -27.30 2.62 5.08
N ILE A 752 -26.45 3.58 5.42
CA ILE A 752 -25.36 3.44 6.41
C ILE A 752 -25.93 3.58 7.81
N LYS A 753 -25.68 2.57 8.65
CA LYS A 753 -26.09 2.50 10.06
C LYS A 753 -25.00 1.89 10.92
N ILE A 754 -24.91 2.36 12.15
CA ILE A 754 -23.93 1.88 13.12
C ILE A 754 -24.65 1.09 14.21
N THR A 755 -24.20 -0.13 14.46
CA THR A 755 -24.61 -0.92 15.62
C THR A 755 -23.69 -0.60 16.79
N LEU A 756 -24.24 -0.34 17.97
CA LEU A 756 -23.50 -0.03 19.19
C LEU A 756 -23.63 -1.21 20.14
N ALA A 757 -22.50 -1.77 20.59
CA ALA A 757 -22.47 -2.94 21.47
C ALA A 757 -21.67 -2.65 22.75
N SER A 758 -21.99 -3.33 23.83
CA SER A 758 -21.37 -3.14 25.16
C SER A 758 -19.94 -3.68 25.21
N ALA A 759 -19.70 -4.80 24.53
CA ALA A 759 -18.39 -5.42 24.37
C ALA A 759 -18.28 -6.10 22.99
N GLY A 760 -17.06 -6.44 22.58
CA GLY A 760 -16.80 -7.30 21.45
C GLY A 760 -17.06 -8.77 21.75
N THR A 761 -16.66 -9.64 20.83
CA THR A 761 -16.92 -11.08 20.94
C THR A 761 -15.62 -11.85 21.07
N LEU A 762 -15.58 -12.83 21.98
CA LEU A 762 -14.45 -13.73 22.16
C LEU A 762 -14.87 -15.16 21.82
N TRP A 763 -14.15 -15.77 20.87
CA TRP A 763 -14.35 -17.15 20.43
C TRP A 763 -13.23 -18.03 20.97
N ILE A 764 -13.59 -19.22 21.42
CA ILE A 764 -12.68 -20.22 21.98
C ILE A 764 -12.93 -21.53 21.23
N GLU A 765 -11.88 -22.14 20.69
CA GLU A 765 -11.96 -23.40 19.97
C GLU A 765 -10.64 -24.18 20.05
N ALA A 766 -10.67 -25.48 19.79
CA ALA A 766 -9.43 -26.26 19.70
C ALA A 766 -8.58 -25.76 18.52
N SER A 767 -7.29 -25.56 18.75
CA SER A 767 -6.38 -25.21 17.67
C SER A 767 -6.16 -26.41 16.75
N ALA A 768 -6.01 -26.17 15.44
CA ALA A 768 -5.80 -27.23 14.45
C ALA A 768 -4.49 -28.01 14.65
N ASP A 769 -3.55 -27.47 15.43
CA ASP A 769 -2.28 -28.09 15.82
C ASP A 769 -2.31 -28.69 17.25
N THR A 770 -3.51 -28.86 17.81
CA THR A 770 -3.74 -29.71 18.99
C THR A 770 -3.24 -31.13 18.69
N PRO A 771 -2.49 -31.78 19.60
CA PRO A 771 -1.97 -33.12 19.34
C PRO A 771 -3.09 -34.17 19.16
N ASP A 772 -2.87 -35.10 18.22
CA ASP A 772 -3.67 -36.33 18.12
C ASP A 772 -3.46 -37.20 19.37
N SER A 773 -4.36 -38.16 19.62
CA SER A 773 -4.11 -39.20 20.64
C SER A 773 -2.76 -39.89 20.39
N ASP A 774 -1.91 -39.96 21.41
CA ASP A 774 -0.63 -40.70 21.38
C ASP A 774 -0.44 -41.48 22.69
N ILE A 775 0.50 -42.42 22.66
CA ILE A 775 1.08 -43.03 23.85
C ILE A 775 2.13 -42.08 24.42
N ILE A 776 1.86 -41.58 25.62
CA ILE A 776 2.76 -40.72 26.38
C ILE A 776 3.47 -41.52 27.48
N LEU A 777 4.73 -41.19 27.73
CA LEU A 777 5.56 -41.96 28.67
C LEU A 777 5.43 -41.43 30.08
N MET A 778 5.36 -42.34 31.06
CA MET A 778 5.54 -42.01 32.47
C MET A 778 6.86 -41.27 32.72
N ASP A 779 6.92 -40.49 33.79
CA ASP A 779 8.10 -39.70 34.19
C ASP A 779 8.59 -38.71 33.10
N THR A 780 7.66 -38.25 32.25
CA THR A 780 7.94 -37.27 31.18
C THR A 780 7.36 -35.91 31.55
N THR A 781 8.20 -34.87 31.49
CA THR A 781 7.79 -33.49 31.77
C THR A 781 7.42 -32.73 30.51
N GLY A 782 6.44 -31.83 30.59
CA GLY A 782 6.10 -30.91 29.50
C GLY A 782 5.46 -31.58 28.28
N VAL A 783 4.68 -32.65 28.49
CA VAL A 783 3.89 -33.28 27.43
C VAL A 783 2.79 -32.31 27.01
N THR A 784 2.68 -31.98 25.72
CA THR A 784 1.58 -31.11 25.23
C THR A 784 0.29 -31.91 25.20
N MET A 785 -0.71 -31.47 25.97
CA MET A 785 -2.01 -32.13 26.09
C MET A 785 -3.05 -31.52 25.16
N ALA A 786 -3.06 -30.19 25.04
CA ALA A 786 -4.01 -29.47 24.20
C ALA A 786 -3.45 -28.11 23.75
N LYS A 787 -4.02 -27.55 22.67
CA LYS A 787 -3.82 -26.17 22.27
C LYS A 787 -5.17 -25.50 22.01
N VAL A 788 -5.45 -24.40 22.70
CA VAL A 788 -6.74 -23.71 22.63
C VAL A 788 -6.53 -22.36 21.95
N LYS A 789 -7.32 -22.09 20.90
CA LYS A 789 -7.27 -20.84 20.14
C LYS A 789 -8.37 -19.89 20.60
N PHE A 790 -7.97 -18.67 20.91
CA PHE A 790 -8.85 -17.57 21.31
C PHE A 790 -8.86 -16.52 20.20
N THR A 791 -10.03 -16.12 19.73
CA THR A 791 -10.20 -15.10 18.66
C THR A 791 -11.08 -13.97 19.14
N ALA A 792 -10.56 -12.75 19.13
CA ALA A 792 -11.29 -11.56 19.52
C ALA A 792 -11.82 -10.80 18.30
N VAL A 793 -13.06 -10.32 18.35
CA VAL A 793 -13.70 -9.53 17.30
C VAL A 793 -14.23 -8.23 17.89
N TYR A 794 -14.06 -7.12 17.16
CA TYR A 794 -14.47 -5.75 17.51
C TYR A 794 -13.69 -5.04 18.63
N GLU A 795 -13.10 -5.74 19.59
CA GLU A 795 -12.15 -5.22 20.58
C GLU A 795 -11.18 -6.29 21.09
N GLY A 796 -10.12 -5.91 21.81
CA GLY A 796 -9.18 -6.83 22.45
C GLY A 796 -9.65 -7.31 23.82
N PHE A 797 -9.10 -8.45 24.26
CA PHE A 797 -9.45 -9.08 25.55
C PHE A 797 -8.20 -9.52 26.30
N THR A 798 -8.20 -9.36 27.62
CA THR A 798 -7.24 -9.97 28.52
C THR A 798 -7.91 -11.08 29.33
N VAL A 799 -7.53 -12.33 29.10
CA VAL A 799 -8.02 -13.48 29.90
C VAL A 799 -7.37 -13.45 31.27
N LYS A 800 -8.20 -13.57 32.31
CA LYS A 800 -7.84 -13.50 33.74
C LYS A 800 -7.97 -14.83 34.45
N LYS A 801 -8.92 -15.66 34.04
CA LYS A 801 -9.16 -16.98 34.62
C LYS A 801 -9.49 -18.00 33.52
N ILE A 802 -8.94 -19.22 33.67
CA ILE A 802 -9.41 -20.42 32.97
C ILE A 802 -9.44 -21.61 33.95
N ARG A 803 -10.41 -22.50 33.78
CA ARG A 803 -10.42 -23.85 34.35
C ARG A 803 -10.16 -24.87 33.23
N LEU A 804 -9.37 -25.90 33.54
CA LEU A 804 -9.24 -27.08 32.70
C LEU A 804 -9.70 -28.29 33.50
N ASP A 805 -10.44 -29.19 32.86
CA ASP A 805 -10.92 -30.42 33.48
C ASP A 805 -10.18 -31.62 32.91
N ASN A 806 -9.80 -32.54 33.78
CA ASN A 806 -9.47 -33.90 33.43
C ASN A 806 -10.77 -34.68 33.28
N ALA A 807 -11.07 -35.14 32.06
CA ALA A 807 -12.37 -35.73 31.71
C ALA A 807 -12.82 -36.90 32.62
N ASN A 808 -11.87 -37.56 33.28
CA ASN A 808 -12.13 -38.53 34.34
C ASN A 808 -11.16 -38.28 35.50
N SER A 809 -11.68 -37.84 36.65
CA SER A 809 -10.88 -37.54 37.85
C SER A 809 -10.20 -38.77 38.46
N ALA A 810 -10.57 -39.98 38.03
CA ALA A 810 -9.85 -41.19 38.40
C ALA A 810 -8.46 -41.28 37.77
N TYR A 811 -8.15 -40.42 36.78
CA TYR A 811 -6.85 -40.33 36.12
C TYR A 811 -6.04 -39.08 36.54
N ASP A 812 -6.33 -38.54 37.72
CA ASP A 812 -5.65 -37.35 38.23
C ASP A 812 -4.22 -37.68 38.71
N ASP A 813 -3.98 -38.90 39.16
CA ASP A 813 -2.69 -39.41 39.61
C ASP A 813 -1.66 -39.60 38.49
N GLU A 814 -2.09 -39.65 37.23
CA GLU A 814 -1.20 -39.61 36.06
C GLU A 814 -0.50 -38.26 35.89
N ILE A 815 -1.06 -37.17 36.43
CA ILE A 815 -0.56 -35.81 36.20
C ILE A 815 -0.07 -35.19 37.51
N THR A 816 1.23 -34.88 37.56
CA THR A 816 1.83 -34.20 38.73
C THR A 816 1.74 -32.69 38.69
N LYS A 817 1.60 -32.10 37.50
CA LYS A 817 1.58 -30.65 37.28
C LYS A 817 0.99 -30.32 35.92
N VAL A 818 0.16 -29.29 35.85
CA VAL A 818 -0.32 -28.70 34.60
C VAL A 818 0.33 -27.33 34.42
N THR A 819 0.88 -27.09 33.24
CA THR A 819 1.48 -25.81 32.85
C THR A 819 0.73 -25.25 31.66
N ILE A 820 0.32 -23.98 31.71
CA ILE A 820 -0.18 -23.27 30.55
C ILE A 820 0.88 -22.30 30.03
N SER A 821 0.95 -22.14 28.71
CA SER A 821 1.86 -21.21 28.03
C SER A 821 1.09 -20.34 27.03
N TYR A 822 1.21 -19.02 27.15
CA TYR A 822 0.49 -18.05 26.31
C TYR A 822 1.32 -16.77 26.09
N LEU A 823 0.81 -15.85 25.25
CA LEU A 823 1.41 -14.53 25.03
C LEU A 823 0.65 -13.43 25.78
N ASP A 824 1.38 -12.53 26.42
CA ASP A 824 0.82 -11.32 27.05
C ASP A 824 0.68 -10.16 26.05
N ALA A 825 0.27 -8.98 26.55
CA ALA A 825 0.10 -7.77 25.74
C ALA A 825 1.41 -7.25 25.08
N ASN A 826 2.58 -7.62 25.62
CA ASN A 826 3.89 -7.28 25.08
C ASN A 826 4.44 -8.35 24.13
N ASN A 827 3.62 -9.37 23.80
CA ASN A 827 4.03 -10.58 23.08
C ASN A 827 5.13 -11.38 23.78
N ALA A 828 5.26 -11.26 25.10
CA ALA A 828 6.15 -12.11 25.88
C ALA A 828 5.46 -13.44 26.20
N THR A 829 6.23 -14.54 26.11
CA THR A 829 5.73 -15.85 26.54
C THR A 829 5.66 -15.89 28.07
N VAL A 830 4.46 -16.17 28.58
CA VAL A 830 4.18 -16.35 29.99
C VAL A 830 3.79 -17.82 30.21
N THR A 831 4.37 -18.42 31.24
CA THR A 831 4.02 -19.77 31.70
C THR A 831 3.49 -19.73 33.12
N GLN A 832 2.41 -20.46 33.39
CA GLN A 832 1.84 -20.59 34.73
C GLN A 832 1.64 -22.07 35.05
N ASP A 833 2.03 -22.46 36.27
CA ASP A 833 1.88 -23.81 36.79
C ASP A 833 0.68 -23.86 37.76
N SER A 834 -0.05 -24.97 37.72
CA SER A 834 -1.11 -25.29 38.68
C SER A 834 -1.25 -26.82 38.80
N TYR A 835 -2.11 -27.28 39.70
CA TYR A 835 -2.21 -28.69 40.10
C TYR A 835 -3.67 -29.14 40.09
N LEU A 836 -3.92 -30.37 39.65
CA LEU A 836 -5.25 -30.96 39.67
C LEU A 836 -5.75 -31.13 41.12
N SER A 837 -7.04 -30.86 41.32
CA SER A 837 -7.74 -31.07 42.57
C SER A 837 -9.18 -31.49 42.29
N GLY A 838 -9.47 -32.78 42.35
CA GLY A 838 -10.82 -33.31 42.18
C GLY A 838 -11.33 -33.25 40.74
N GLY A 839 -10.45 -33.52 39.77
CA GLY A 839 -10.76 -33.53 38.35
C GLY A 839 -10.54 -32.21 37.61
N SER A 840 -10.21 -31.12 38.29
CA SER A 840 -10.05 -29.80 37.65
C SER A 840 -8.79 -29.08 38.11
N VAL A 841 -8.31 -28.14 37.29
CA VAL A 841 -7.21 -27.23 37.60
C VAL A 841 -7.56 -25.80 37.20
N ASP A 842 -7.44 -24.88 38.16
CA ASP A 842 -7.71 -23.46 37.96
C ASP A 842 -6.42 -22.65 37.74
N PHE A 843 -6.48 -21.72 36.80
CA PHE A 843 -5.48 -20.68 36.60
C PHE A 843 -6.14 -19.32 36.77
N THR A 844 -5.65 -18.52 37.71
CA THR A 844 -6.17 -17.18 38.01
C THR A 844 -5.06 -16.13 37.91
N GLY A 845 -5.44 -14.86 37.72
CA GLY A 845 -4.49 -13.75 37.59
C GLY A 845 -3.73 -13.73 36.27
N MET A 846 -4.28 -14.37 35.22
CA MET A 846 -3.66 -14.46 33.91
C MET A 846 -3.52 -13.09 33.23
N THR A 847 -2.58 -13.00 32.30
CA THR A 847 -2.28 -11.80 31.50
C THR A 847 -2.33 -12.04 30.00
N MET A 848 -2.99 -13.13 29.57
CA MET A 848 -3.08 -13.47 28.15
C MET A 848 -3.88 -12.42 27.41
N TYR A 849 -3.27 -11.75 26.43
CA TYR A 849 -3.93 -10.70 25.66
C TYR A 849 -4.19 -11.15 24.23
N ILE A 850 -5.45 -11.07 23.82
CA ILE A 850 -5.91 -11.33 22.46
C ILE A 850 -6.20 -9.96 21.82
N PRO A 851 -5.38 -9.53 20.84
CA PRO A 851 -5.63 -8.27 20.16
C PRO A 851 -6.96 -8.30 19.40
N LYS A 852 -7.59 -7.13 19.29
CA LYS A 852 -8.77 -6.92 18.44
C LYS A 852 -8.58 -7.52 17.04
N ASP A 853 -9.62 -8.19 16.55
CA ASP A 853 -9.71 -8.79 15.21
C ASP A 853 -8.53 -9.75 14.92
N SER A 854 -8.07 -10.47 15.95
CA SER A 854 -6.93 -11.36 15.89
C SER A 854 -7.12 -12.60 16.78
N ALA A 855 -6.20 -13.56 16.65
CA ALA A 855 -6.20 -14.80 17.41
C ALA A 855 -4.88 -15.05 18.15
N ARG A 856 -4.98 -15.78 19.26
CA ARG A 856 -3.85 -16.27 20.07
C ARG A 856 -4.08 -17.71 20.50
N ILE A 857 -3.00 -18.46 20.66
CA ILE A 857 -3.05 -19.86 21.09
C ILE A 857 -2.50 -19.96 22.52
N LEU A 858 -3.22 -20.65 23.37
CA LEU A 858 -2.79 -21.13 24.67
C LEU A 858 -2.40 -22.60 24.56
N THR A 859 -1.19 -22.96 25.00
CA THR A 859 -0.72 -24.34 25.03
C THR A 859 -0.86 -24.92 26.42
N VAL A 860 -1.48 -26.08 26.55
CA VAL A 860 -1.61 -26.85 27.79
C VAL A 860 -0.58 -27.96 27.80
N LEU A 861 0.26 -27.99 28.82
CA LEU A 861 1.28 -29.01 29.04
C LEU A 861 1.03 -29.73 30.37
N ALA A 862 1.41 -31.00 30.46
CA ALA A 862 1.36 -31.78 31.69
C ALA A 862 2.69 -32.49 31.97
N ASN A 863 3.02 -32.63 33.25
CA ASN A 863 4.06 -33.53 33.70
C ASN A 863 3.43 -34.87 34.10
N ILE A 864 3.84 -35.93 33.42
CA ILE A 864 3.31 -37.27 33.64
C ILE A 864 4.05 -37.92 34.80
N ASN A 865 3.28 -38.44 35.75
CA ASN A 865 3.78 -39.05 36.96
C ASN A 865 4.55 -40.34 36.67
N SER A 866 5.36 -40.80 37.62
CA SER A 866 6.04 -42.08 37.53
C SER A 866 5.20 -43.18 38.16
N LEU A 867 5.49 -44.45 37.82
CA LEU A 867 4.84 -45.61 38.45
C LEU A 867 4.98 -45.59 39.98
N SER A 868 6.16 -45.21 40.51
CA SER A 868 6.34 -45.10 41.96
C SER A 868 5.63 -43.89 42.59
N GLY A 869 5.28 -42.92 41.76
CA GLY A 869 4.53 -41.72 42.14
C GLY A 869 3.01 -41.89 42.05
N GLY A 870 2.53 -43.01 41.49
CA GLY A 870 1.11 -43.38 41.45
C GLY A 870 0.50 -43.54 40.06
N ALA A 871 1.20 -43.18 38.97
CA ALA A 871 0.63 -43.36 37.63
C ALA A 871 0.40 -44.84 37.29
N ASP A 872 -0.75 -45.14 36.69
CA ASP A 872 -1.10 -46.46 36.21
C ASP A 872 -0.94 -46.58 34.69
N SER A 873 -0.40 -47.72 34.23
CA SER A 873 -0.23 -47.95 32.80
C SER A 873 -1.55 -48.28 32.13
N GLY A 874 -1.92 -47.49 31.13
CA GLY A 874 -3.17 -47.62 30.37
C GLY A 874 -4.18 -46.53 30.64
N ASP A 875 -3.96 -45.73 31.68
CA ASP A 875 -4.80 -44.59 31.98
C ASP A 875 -4.63 -43.49 30.94
N LYS A 876 -5.68 -42.70 30.79
CA LYS A 876 -5.86 -41.82 29.63
C LYS A 876 -6.30 -40.41 30.04
N PRO A 877 -5.43 -39.65 30.71
CA PRO A 877 -5.72 -38.27 31.06
C PRO A 877 -6.08 -37.44 29.83
N LYS A 878 -7.05 -36.54 30.01
CA LYS A 878 -7.53 -35.62 28.96
C LYS A 878 -7.83 -34.26 29.59
N LEU A 879 -6.93 -33.30 29.41
CA LEU A 879 -7.10 -31.93 29.90
C LEU A 879 -7.86 -31.09 28.87
N SER A 880 -9.13 -30.84 29.15
CA SER A 880 -10.04 -30.12 28.27
C SER A 880 -10.50 -28.80 28.88
N PHE A 881 -10.85 -27.83 28.03
CA PHE A 881 -11.51 -26.61 28.45
C PHE A 881 -13.03 -26.84 28.45
N SER A 882 -13.71 -26.54 29.56
CA SER A 882 -15.17 -26.64 29.69
C SER A 882 -15.72 -25.35 30.28
N LEU A 883 -16.96 -25.02 29.94
CA LEU A 883 -17.69 -23.90 30.51
C LEU A 883 -18.97 -24.39 31.17
N ASP A 884 -19.26 -23.90 32.38
CA ASP A 884 -20.57 -24.05 33.02
C ASP A 884 -21.21 -22.66 33.24
N ILE A 885 -22.03 -22.26 32.29
CA ILE A 885 -22.75 -20.98 32.29
C ILE A 885 -23.77 -20.84 33.42
N THR A 886 -23.98 -21.87 34.25
CA THR A 886 -24.91 -21.78 35.40
C THR A 886 -24.30 -21.12 36.62
N ASP A 887 -23.00 -21.31 36.86
CA ASP A 887 -22.27 -20.77 38.02
C ASP A 887 -21.22 -19.70 37.63
N ASP A 888 -20.90 -19.58 36.34
CA ASP A 888 -20.20 -18.43 35.73
C ASP A 888 -18.82 -18.18 36.38
N ASP A 889 -18.10 -19.27 36.66
CA ASP A 889 -16.88 -19.30 37.46
C ASP A 889 -15.68 -19.94 36.75
N GLU A 890 -15.81 -20.62 35.61
CA GLU A 890 -14.70 -21.29 34.94
C GLU A 890 -13.77 -20.33 34.17
N PHE A 891 -14.33 -19.30 33.57
CA PHE A 891 -13.66 -18.37 32.68
C PHE A 891 -13.91 -16.92 33.08
N GLU A 892 -12.88 -16.09 32.94
CA GLU A 892 -13.00 -14.64 33.08
C GLU A 892 -12.05 -13.95 32.11
N ALA A 893 -12.55 -12.98 31.36
CA ALA A 893 -11.74 -12.06 30.57
C ALA A 893 -12.25 -10.63 30.72
N VAL A 894 -11.33 -9.66 30.58
CA VAL A 894 -11.64 -8.23 30.61
C VAL A 894 -11.34 -7.65 29.25
N SER A 895 -12.32 -7.02 28.63
CA SER A 895 -12.15 -6.34 27.35
C SER A 895 -11.39 -5.01 27.50
N ASP A 896 -10.85 -4.48 26.40
CA ASP A 896 -10.18 -3.17 26.40
C ASP A 896 -11.10 -2.03 26.86
N SER A 897 -12.42 -2.18 26.64
CA SER A 897 -13.45 -1.26 27.15
C SER A 897 -13.76 -1.46 28.63
N SER A 898 -12.96 -2.27 29.35
CA SER A 898 -13.08 -2.59 30.77
C SER A 898 -14.36 -3.36 31.14
N VAL A 899 -14.98 -4.05 30.17
CA VAL A 899 -16.12 -4.94 30.43
C VAL A 899 -15.58 -6.32 30.80
N THR A 900 -16.06 -6.87 31.92
CA THR A 900 -15.73 -8.25 32.31
C THR A 900 -16.73 -9.20 31.68
N ILE A 901 -16.24 -10.20 30.95
CA ILE A 901 -17.01 -11.32 30.42
C ILE A 901 -16.60 -12.61 31.13
N LYS A 902 -17.58 -13.49 31.30
CA LYS A 902 -17.44 -14.80 31.95
C LYS A 902 -17.92 -15.90 31.00
N ASP A 903 -18.27 -17.06 31.51
CA ASP A 903 -18.69 -18.24 30.75
C ASP A 903 -19.85 -17.91 29.81
N SER A 904 -20.87 -17.19 30.29
CA SER A 904 -22.03 -16.79 29.47
C SER A 904 -21.73 -15.68 28.45
N GLY A 905 -20.49 -15.18 28.36
CA GLY A 905 -20.09 -14.06 27.51
C GLY A 905 -19.17 -14.45 26.35
N VAL A 906 -18.90 -15.74 26.16
CA VAL A 906 -18.00 -16.28 25.14
C VAL A 906 -18.70 -17.25 24.19
N TYR A 907 -18.08 -17.47 23.05
CA TYR A 907 -18.46 -18.51 22.09
C TYR A 907 -17.48 -19.68 22.20
N LEU A 908 -17.99 -20.90 22.42
CA LEU A 908 -17.20 -22.12 22.46
C LEU A 908 -17.57 -22.99 21.27
N ASP A 909 -16.60 -23.37 20.43
CA ASP A 909 -16.80 -24.16 19.20
C ASP A 909 -17.94 -23.66 18.28
N GLY A 910 -18.14 -22.35 18.32
CA GLY A 910 -19.16 -21.64 17.55
C GLY A 910 -20.57 -21.68 18.09
N ALA A 911 -20.80 -22.30 19.25
CA ALA A 911 -22.01 -22.14 20.04
C ALA A 911 -21.88 -20.93 20.99
N ALA A 912 -22.92 -20.11 21.06
CA ALA A 912 -23.03 -19.04 22.06
C ALA A 912 -23.63 -19.63 23.34
N ASN A 913 -23.09 -19.25 24.50
CA ASN A 913 -23.74 -19.44 25.81
C ASN A 913 -24.14 -20.91 26.10
N ALA A 914 -23.24 -21.85 25.87
CA ALA A 914 -23.53 -23.28 26.00
C ALA A 914 -22.71 -23.92 27.13
N ASN A 915 -23.35 -24.79 27.93
CA ASN A 915 -22.66 -25.71 28.84
C ASN A 915 -21.98 -26.80 28.02
N GLU A 916 -20.78 -26.52 27.55
CA GLU A 916 -20.07 -27.36 26.62
C GLU A 916 -18.60 -27.53 27.02
N THR A 917 -18.07 -28.69 26.67
CA THR A 917 -16.63 -28.98 26.69
C THR A 917 -16.14 -28.87 25.26
N ILE A 918 -14.99 -28.22 25.08
CA ILE A 918 -14.39 -28.04 23.76
C ILE A 918 -14.18 -29.41 23.07
N ALA A 919 -14.64 -29.50 21.84
CA ALA A 919 -14.49 -30.67 20.98
C ALA A 919 -13.04 -30.80 20.48
N ASN A 920 -12.67 -32.00 20.03
CA ASN A 920 -11.38 -32.29 19.39
C ASN A 920 -10.13 -32.14 20.28
N ILE A 921 -10.28 -32.13 21.61
CA ILE A 921 -9.19 -32.49 22.52
C ILE A 921 -9.19 -34.01 22.74
N ASN A 922 -8.04 -34.63 22.58
CA ASN A 922 -7.87 -36.08 22.49
C ASN A 922 -7.38 -36.71 23.81
N ASP A 923 -7.70 -37.99 23.99
CA ASP A 923 -7.17 -38.81 25.10
C ASP A 923 -5.67 -39.09 24.90
N MET A 924 -4.86 -38.98 25.96
CA MET A 924 -3.43 -39.32 25.92
C MET A 924 -3.14 -40.55 26.78
N TYR A 925 -2.62 -41.63 26.19
CA TYR A 925 -2.49 -42.93 26.88
C TYR A 925 -1.15 -43.05 27.59
N VAL A 926 -1.16 -43.15 28.92
CA VAL A 926 0.04 -43.23 29.74
C VAL A 926 0.58 -44.66 29.76
N ARG A 927 1.86 -44.83 29.42
CA ARG A 927 2.58 -46.12 29.45
C ARG A 927 3.99 -45.96 30.01
N MET A 928 4.56 -47.02 30.57
CA MET A 928 5.94 -47.01 31.08
C MET A 928 6.99 -47.07 29.95
N THR A 929 6.63 -47.68 28.82
CA THR A 929 7.43 -47.71 27.59
C THR A 929 6.50 -47.81 26.39
N LYS A 930 7.02 -47.57 25.19
CA LYS A 930 6.27 -47.77 23.94
C LYS A 930 7.13 -48.40 22.84
N PRO A 931 6.56 -49.29 22.01
CA PRO A 931 7.23 -49.78 20.82
C PRO A 931 7.22 -48.72 19.73
N THR A 932 8.29 -48.69 18.93
CA THR A 932 8.30 -48.06 17.61
C THR A 932 8.71 -49.11 16.59
N VAL A 933 7.88 -49.30 15.58
CA VAL A 933 8.12 -50.26 14.50
C VAL A 933 8.66 -49.51 13.29
N THR A 934 9.73 -50.03 12.68
CA THR A 934 10.28 -49.46 11.45
C THR A 934 10.52 -50.57 10.45
N LEU A 935 9.89 -50.47 9.29
CA LEU A 935 10.11 -51.38 8.17
C LEU A 935 11.41 -51.03 7.44
N ASP A 936 12.21 -52.04 7.08
CA ASP A 936 13.36 -51.85 6.20
C ASP A 936 12.97 -52.23 4.77
N SER A 937 12.93 -51.22 3.89
CA SER A 937 12.54 -51.35 2.49
C SER A 937 13.59 -52.06 1.61
N ALA A 938 14.80 -52.32 2.13
CA ALA A 938 15.89 -52.97 1.37
C ALA A 938 15.65 -54.44 1.01
N VAL A 939 14.51 -55.03 1.41
CA VAL A 939 14.12 -56.41 1.08
C VAL A 939 13.37 -56.50 -0.27
N SER A 940 13.01 -55.38 -0.91
CA SER A 940 12.25 -55.38 -2.17
C SER A 940 13.05 -55.91 -3.36
N GLY A 941 12.44 -56.78 -4.19
CA GLY A 941 12.83 -56.93 -5.60
C GLY A 941 13.28 -58.31 -6.12
N LYS A 942 13.33 -59.38 -5.31
CA LYS A 942 13.61 -60.72 -5.88
C LYS A 942 12.94 -61.87 -5.15
N LEU A 943 11.90 -62.43 -5.75
CA LEU A 943 11.30 -63.72 -5.38
C LEU A 943 12.13 -64.84 -6.03
N ASN A 944 12.44 -65.91 -5.30
CA ASN A 944 13.10 -67.10 -5.85
C ASN A 944 12.48 -68.35 -5.23
N ASN A 945 12.59 -69.49 -5.90
CA ASN A 945 12.28 -70.77 -5.28
C ASN A 945 13.29 -71.10 -4.17
N GLY A 946 12.80 -71.62 -3.04
CA GLY A 946 13.59 -71.86 -1.83
C GLY A 946 13.25 -70.91 -0.68
N VAL A 947 14.12 -70.81 0.32
CA VAL A 947 13.91 -69.94 1.48
C VAL A 947 14.21 -68.48 1.13
N VAL A 948 13.20 -67.62 1.19
CA VAL A 948 13.27 -66.19 0.86
C VAL A 948 12.97 -65.35 2.10
N THR A 949 13.63 -64.19 2.22
CA THR A 949 13.25 -63.18 3.22
C THR A 949 12.05 -62.40 2.70
N LEU A 950 10.93 -62.49 3.40
CA LEU A 950 9.67 -61.83 3.06
C LEU A 950 9.69 -60.36 3.49
N VAL A 951 10.12 -60.09 4.72
CA VAL A 951 10.20 -58.75 5.29
C VAL A 951 11.30 -58.64 6.33
N LYS A 952 11.90 -57.46 6.44
CA LYS A 952 12.82 -57.07 7.52
C LYS A 952 12.23 -55.85 8.21
N PHE A 953 12.16 -55.89 9.54
CA PHE A 953 11.64 -54.78 10.34
C PHE A 953 12.38 -54.71 11.67
N THR A 954 12.40 -53.53 12.28
CA THR A 954 13.00 -53.27 13.58
C THR A 954 11.91 -52.83 14.55
N VAL A 955 11.96 -53.34 15.77
CA VAL A 955 11.14 -52.86 16.88
C VAL A 955 12.07 -52.27 17.94
N ALA A 956 11.87 -50.99 18.26
CA ALA A 956 12.58 -50.27 19.31
C ALA A 956 11.69 -50.12 20.54
N ALA A 957 12.27 -50.15 21.72
CA ALA A 957 11.62 -49.83 22.99
C ALA A 957 12.11 -48.48 23.50
N ALA A 958 11.20 -47.65 24.01
CA ALA A 958 11.59 -46.45 24.76
C ALA A 958 12.41 -46.82 26.02
N SER A 959 13.10 -45.83 26.61
CA SER A 959 14.04 -46.06 27.72
C SER A 959 13.40 -46.40 29.06
N GLY A 960 12.08 -46.22 29.22
CA GLY A 960 11.40 -46.37 30.51
C GLY A 960 11.35 -47.82 31.02
N ASN A 961 11.10 -48.79 30.13
CA ASN A 961 11.13 -50.22 30.45
C ASN A 961 11.25 -51.06 29.15
N ASN A 962 11.39 -52.38 29.30
CA ASN A 962 11.40 -53.33 28.19
C ASN A 962 10.03 -53.38 27.50
N VAL A 963 10.01 -53.57 26.19
CA VAL A 963 8.78 -53.95 25.46
C VAL A 963 8.75 -55.47 25.33
N ALA A 964 7.70 -56.12 25.81
CA ALA A 964 7.45 -57.53 25.55
C ALA A 964 6.50 -57.70 24.37
N LEU A 965 6.91 -58.40 23.30
CA LEU A 965 6.04 -58.71 22.17
C LEU A 965 5.42 -60.10 22.30
N LYS A 966 4.11 -60.19 22.09
CA LYS A 966 3.37 -61.45 22.10
C LYS A 966 2.87 -61.85 20.71
N LYS A 967 2.30 -60.92 19.94
CA LYS A 967 1.74 -61.20 18.62
C LYS A 967 2.08 -60.10 17.62
N LEU A 968 2.39 -60.51 16.38
CA LEU A 968 2.51 -59.65 15.20
C LEU A 968 1.73 -60.26 14.03
N SER A 969 0.86 -59.49 13.40
CA SER A 969 0.13 -59.91 12.21
C SER A 969 0.62 -59.17 10.96
N PHE A 970 0.70 -59.86 9.83
CA PHE A 970 1.13 -59.28 8.55
C PHE A 970 0.03 -59.49 7.52
N ASP A 971 -0.31 -58.46 6.74
CA ASP A 971 -1.14 -58.63 5.56
C ASP A 971 -0.29 -59.23 4.44
N LEU A 972 -0.87 -60.21 3.73
CA LEU A 972 -0.21 -61.01 2.71
C LEU A 972 -1.10 -61.08 1.46
N ALA A 973 -0.48 -60.85 0.31
CA ALA A 973 -1.03 -61.21 -1.00
C ALA A 973 -0.03 -62.12 -1.71
N VAL A 974 -0.51 -63.27 -2.17
CA VAL A 974 0.25 -64.19 -3.03
C VAL A 974 -0.37 -64.10 -4.40
N ASN A 975 0.37 -63.67 -5.42
CA ASN A 975 -0.12 -63.47 -6.77
C ASN A 975 0.57 -64.46 -7.69
N ASP A 976 -0.16 -65.53 -8.02
CA ASP A 976 0.24 -66.55 -8.99
C ASP A 976 -0.31 -66.12 -10.34
N ILE A 977 0.56 -65.61 -11.20
CA ILE A 977 0.21 -65.11 -12.54
C ILE A 977 0.59 -66.15 -13.60
N THR A 978 1.56 -67.01 -13.30
CA THR A 978 1.98 -68.05 -14.24
C THR A 978 0.98 -69.20 -14.34
N THR A 979 0.98 -69.86 -15.49
CA THR A 979 0.16 -71.05 -15.78
C THR A 979 0.88 -72.38 -15.50
N ALA A 980 2.17 -72.31 -15.16
CA ALA A 980 3.04 -73.47 -14.97
C ALA A 980 3.38 -73.67 -13.48
N GLY A 981 2.57 -74.48 -12.80
CA GLY A 981 2.72 -74.73 -11.36
C GLY A 981 1.74 -73.91 -10.53
N THR A 982 1.86 -73.97 -9.21
CA THR A 982 1.09 -73.12 -8.30
C THR A 982 2.05 -72.49 -7.33
N LEU A 983 2.19 -71.16 -7.38
CA LEU A 983 2.99 -70.41 -6.42
C LEU A 983 2.50 -70.69 -5.01
N THR A 984 3.41 -71.21 -4.18
CA THR A 984 3.12 -71.48 -2.77
C THR A 984 4.15 -70.83 -1.86
N LEU A 985 3.67 -70.27 -0.76
CA LEU A 985 4.49 -69.86 0.39
C LEU A 985 4.19 -70.79 1.56
N SER A 986 5.22 -71.38 2.17
CA SER A 986 5.06 -72.28 3.31
C SER A 986 6.24 -72.14 4.29
N ALA A 987 6.18 -72.83 5.43
CA ALA A 987 7.27 -72.90 6.41
C ALA A 987 7.82 -71.53 6.85
N VAL A 988 6.92 -70.55 7.01
CA VAL A 988 7.29 -69.20 7.47
C VAL A 988 7.83 -69.24 8.90
N LYS A 989 8.94 -68.56 9.13
CA LYS A 989 9.66 -68.47 10.42
C LYS A 989 10.27 -67.09 10.60
N ILE A 990 10.38 -66.64 11.84
CA ILE A 990 11.00 -65.35 12.20
C ILE A 990 12.39 -65.57 12.81
N TYR A 991 13.33 -64.67 12.50
CA TYR A 991 14.72 -64.73 12.93
C TYR A 991 15.18 -63.36 13.46
N ARG A 992 16.12 -63.34 14.40
CA ARG A 992 16.84 -62.12 14.77
C ARG A 992 17.99 -61.87 13.79
N SER A 993 18.31 -60.60 13.54
CA SER A 993 19.50 -60.20 12.77
C SER A 993 20.80 -60.79 13.33
N THR A 994 20.89 -60.93 14.65
CA THR A 994 22.05 -61.47 15.37
C THR A 994 22.18 -62.99 15.33
N ALA A 995 21.14 -63.72 14.86
CA ALA A 995 21.09 -65.19 14.86
C ALA A 995 20.29 -65.75 13.66
N LEU A 996 20.68 -65.40 12.43
CA LEU A 996 19.97 -65.79 11.20
C LEU A 996 19.95 -67.31 10.91
N GLY A 997 20.76 -68.11 11.61
CA GLY A 997 20.79 -69.57 11.49
C GLY A 997 19.83 -70.31 12.41
N THR A 998 19.18 -69.63 13.35
CA THR A 998 18.26 -70.23 14.34
C THR A 998 16.97 -69.42 14.38
N ALA A 999 15.86 -70.03 13.96
CA ALA A 999 14.55 -69.39 14.03
C ALA A 999 14.14 -69.18 15.50
N LEU A 1000 13.46 -68.08 15.78
CA LEU A 1000 12.79 -67.88 17.06
C LEU A 1000 11.65 -68.88 17.21
N THR A 1001 11.38 -69.26 18.46
CA THR A 1001 10.20 -70.06 18.81
C THR A 1001 8.97 -69.17 18.65
N ALA A 1002 8.21 -69.38 17.57
CA ALA A 1002 6.95 -68.70 17.32
C ALA A 1002 5.96 -69.64 16.62
N VAL A 1003 4.67 -69.54 16.99
CA VAL A 1003 3.58 -70.22 16.28
C VAL A 1003 3.15 -69.34 15.12
N VAL A 1004 3.10 -69.94 13.92
CA VAL A 1004 2.68 -69.26 12.69
C VAL A 1004 1.33 -69.80 12.24
N SER A 1005 0.37 -68.92 11.94
CA SER A 1005 -0.94 -69.32 11.43
C SER A 1005 -1.49 -68.39 10.34
N ASP A 1006 -2.42 -68.92 9.54
CA ASP A 1006 -3.22 -68.16 8.58
C ASP A 1006 -4.52 -67.62 9.19
N ASN A 1007 -5.38 -66.97 8.40
CA ASN A 1007 -6.69 -66.48 8.86
C ASN A 1007 -7.66 -67.60 9.28
N ALA A 1008 -7.41 -68.85 8.84
CA ALA A 1008 -8.24 -70.01 9.10
C ALA A 1008 -7.74 -70.85 10.30
N THR A 1009 -6.80 -70.30 11.10
CA THR A 1009 -6.25 -70.89 12.33
C THR A 1009 -5.28 -72.07 12.13
N THR A 1010 -4.86 -72.34 10.88
CA THR A 1010 -3.97 -73.46 10.55
C THR A 1010 -2.54 -73.20 11.04
N THR A 1011 -1.94 -74.08 11.85
CA THR A 1011 -0.62 -73.85 12.51
C THR A 1011 0.61 -74.26 11.69
N THR A 1012 0.42 -74.73 10.46
CA THR A 1012 1.46 -74.95 9.44
C THR A 1012 0.89 -74.61 8.06
N PRO A 1013 0.54 -73.34 7.83
CA PRO A 1013 -0.19 -72.93 6.64
C PRO A 1013 0.70 -72.99 5.39
N THR A 1014 0.05 -73.28 4.27
CA THR A 1014 0.59 -73.08 2.93
C THR A 1014 -0.31 -72.07 2.24
N TRP A 1015 0.22 -70.88 1.93
CA TRP A 1015 -0.52 -69.84 1.23
C TRP A 1015 -0.33 -69.99 -0.28
N THR A 1016 -1.44 -69.97 -0.99
CA THR A 1016 -1.53 -70.00 -2.46
C THR A 1016 -2.16 -68.70 -2.96
N ASN A 1017 -2.34 -68.57 -4.28
CA ASN A 1017 -2.90 -67.39 -4.95
C ASN A 1017 -4.11 -66.77 -4.23
N GLY A 1018 -4.08 -65.44 -4.04
CA GLY A 1018 -5.15 -64.65 -3.44
C GLY A 1018 -4.66 -63.48 -2.58
N SER A 1019 -5.47 -62.43 -2.52
CA SER A 1019 -5.31 -61.29 -1.62
C SER A 1019 -6.06 -61.49 -0.29
N GLY A 1020 -5.81 -60.60 0.68
CA GLY A 1020 -6.48 -60.60 1.98
C GLY A 1020 -6.05 -61.76 2.91
N LYS A 1021 -4.89 -62.38 2.64
CA LYS A 1021 -4.30 -63.37 3.52
C LYS A 1021 -3.58 -62.66 4.66
N THR A 1022 -3.32 -63.38 5.75
CA THR A 1022 -2.60 -62.87 6.91
C THR A 1022 -1.63 -63.92 7.39
N ILE A 1023 -0.45 -63.46 7.83
CA ILE A 1023 0.50 -64.26 8.60
C ILE A 1023 0.39 -63.77 10.03
N ASN A 1024 -0.10 -64.62 10.94
CA ASN A 1024 -0.09 -64.33 12.37
C ASN A 1024 1.10 -65.02 13.01
N LEU A 1025 1.97 -64.24 13.65
CA LEU A 1025 3.11 -64.71 14.42
C LEU A 1025 2.84 -64.49 15.90
N MET A 1026 2.80 -65.57 16.67
CA MET A 1026 2.79 -65.50 18.14
C MET A 1026 4.15 -65.94 18.67
N PHE A 1027 4.83 -65.10 19.45
CA PHE A 1027 6.09 -65.45 20.09
C PHE A 1027 5.85 -66.47 21.21
N GLY A 1028 6.71 -67.50 21.27
CA GLY A 1028 6.53 -68.63 22.18
C GLY A 1028 5.56 -69.72 21.66
N SER A 1029 5.11 -70.59 22.57
CA SER A 1029 3.95 -71.46 22.35
C SER A 1029 2.66 -70.68 22.60
N ALA A 1030 1.51 -71.17 22.12
CA ALA A 1030 0.21 -70.54 22.35
C ALA A 1030 -0.10 -70.30 23.85
N ALA A 1031 0.53 -71.07 24.74
CA ALA A 1031 0.40 -70.94 26.20
C ALA A 1031 1.60 -70.25 26.89
N SER A 1032 2.77 -70.09 26.25
CA SER A 1032 4.01 -69.66 26.96
C SER A 1032 5.06 -68.98 26.08
N GLY A 1033 5.58 -67.84 26.52
CA GLY A 1033 6.74 -67.16 25.91
C GLY A 1033 6.39 -65.82 25.26
N GLU A 1034 7.41 -64.98 25.13
CA GLU A 1034 7.37 -63.61 24.62
C GLU A 1034 8.73 -63.21 24.04
N GLU A 1035 8.75 -62.16 23.22
CA GLU A 1035 9.99 -61.59 22.70
C GLU A 1035 10.25 -60.21 23.34
N VAL A 1036 11.24 -60.15 24.22
CA VAL A 1036 11.56 -58.93 24.99
C VAL A 1036 12.55 -58.04 24.25
N ILE A 1037 12.21 -56.79 23.97
CA ILE A 1037 13.13 -55.76 23.49
C ILE A 1037 13.63 -54.95 24.70
N PRO A 1038 14.95 -54.90 24.95
CA PRO A 1038 15.49 -54.17 26.09
C PRO A 1038 15.15 -52.67 26.05
N ALA A 1039 14.90 -52.08 27.22
CA ALA A 1039 14.68 -50.64 27.40
C ALA A 1039 15.76 -49.80 26.68
N GLY A 1040 15.32 -48.81 25.90
CA GLY A 1040 16.19 -47.93 25.10
C GLY A 1040 16.94 -48.63 23.96
N GLY A 1041 16.70 -49.92 23.74
CA GLY A 1041 17.30 -50.74 22.70
C GLY A 1041 16.34 -51.03 21.56
N SER A 1042 16.85 -51.71 20.53
CA SER A 1042 16.03 -52.19 19.42
C SER A 1042 16.43 -53.60 19.00
N ARG A 1043 15.51 -54.31 18.37
CA ARG A 1043 15.73 -55.63 17.76
C ARG A 1043 15.24 -55.63 16.32
N THR A 1044 16.11 -56.11 15.42
CA THR A 1044 15.78 -56.28 14.00
C THR A 1044 15.44 -57.73 13.71
N TYR A 1045 14.30 -57.94 13.05
CA TYR A 1045 13.74 -59.23 12.71
C TYR A 1045 13.68 -59.44 11.20
N TYR A 1046 13.81 -60.71 10.80
CA TYR A 1046 13.65 -61.19 9.44
C TYR A 1046 12.55 -62.24 9.43
N LEU A 1047 11.48 -62.01 8.67
CA LEU A 1047 10.49 -63.03 8.37
C LEU A 1047 10.93 -63.75 7.09
N LYS A 1048 11.10 -65.07 7.15
CA LYS A 1048 11.49 -65.87 6.00
C LYS A 1048 10.49 -66.99 5.76
N GLY A 1049 10.24 -67.36 4.52
CA GLY A 1049 9.40 -68.50 4.15
C GLY A 1049 9.96 -69.26 2.96
N THR A 1050 9.51 -70.50 2.78
CA THR A 1050 9.86 -71.33 1.63
C THR A 1050 8.87 -71.06 0.51
N VAL A 1051 9.38 -70.54 -0.59
CA VAL A 1051 8.64 -70.30 -1.83
C VAL A 1051 8.86 -71.48 -2.77
N ALA A 1052 7.79 -72.02 -3.36
CA ALA A 1052 7.89 -73.07 -4.36
C ALA A 1052 7.00 -72.77 -5.57
N SER A 1053 7.46 -73.21 -6.74
CA SER A 1053 6.86 -73.00 -8.06
C SER A 1053 6.70 -71.54 -8.47
N ALA A 1054 7.49 -70.61 -7.92
CA ALA A 1054 7.55 -69.25 -8.43
C ALA A 1054 8.17 -69.25 -9.84
N GLY A 1055 7.57 -68.49 -10.75
CA GLY A 1055 7.97 -68.41 -12.15
C GLY A 1055 7.65 -67.07 -12.81
N SER A 1056 8.00 -67.00 -14.09
CA SER A 1056 7.58 -65.94 -15.02
C SER A 1056 7.15 -66.58 -16.34
N ASP A 1057 6.00 -66.17 -16.89
CA ASP A 1057 5.54 -66.57 -18.22
C ASP A 1057 5.01 -65.36 -19.01
N THR A 1058 4.33 -65.59 -20.14
CA THR A 1058 3.80 -64.50 -20.98
C THR A 1058 2.71 -63.66 -20.31
N ASN A 1059 2.11 -64.14 -19.21
CA ASN A 1059 1.09 -63.41 -18.45
C ASN A 1059 1.69 -62.49 -17.38
N GLY A 1060 2.97 -62.66 -17.04
CA GLY A 1060 3.70 -61.83 -16.08
C GLY A 1060 4.58 -62.64 -15.12
N ASN A 1061 5.01 -61.98 -14.05
CA ASN A 1061 5.84 -62.58 -13.01
C ASN A 1061 5.00 -62.82 -11.75
N ASP A 1062 5.21 -63.96 -11.12
CA ASP A 1062 4.66 -64.25 -9.81
C ASP A 1062 5.17 -63.25 -8.76
N SER A 1063 4.32 -62.90 -7.80
CA SER A 1063 4.69 -61.97 -6.74
C SER A 1063 4.11 -62.30 -5.37
N ILE A 1064 4.80 -61.85 -4.32
CA ILE A 1064 4.33 -61.88 -2.93
C ILE A 1064 4.46 -60.47 -2.35
N THR A 1065 3.35 -59.91 -1.91
CA THR A 1065 3.30 -58.62 -1.21
C THR A 1065 3.01 -58.85 0.26
N ILE A 1066 3.77 -58.19 1.14
CA ILE A 1066 3.63 -58.31 2.59
C ILE A 1066 3.78 -56.95 3.28
N SER A 1067 2.93 -56.64 4.27
CA SER A 1067 3.07 -55.48 5.14
C SER A 1067 2.76 -55.87 6.59
N LEU A 1068 3.24 -55.08 7.54
CA LEU A 1068 2.70 -55.09 8.89
C LEU A 1068 1.23 -54.65 8.81
N LYS A 1069 0.33 -55.45 9.39
CA LYS A 1069 -1.12 -55.23 9.34
C LYS A 1069 -1.48 -53.86 9.95
N SER A 1070 -2.59 -53.27 9.53
CA SER A 1070 -3.10 -52.05 10.17
C SER A 1070 -3.24 -52.22 11.68
N PRO A 1071 -2.89 -51.19 12.47
CA PRO A 1071 -3.06 -51.23 13.91
C PRO A 1071 -4.56 -51.31 14.21
N ASP A 1072 -4.84 -51.78 15.41
CA ASP A 1072 -6.19 -51.81 15.94
C ASP A 1072 -6.75 -50.37 16.01
N THR A 1073 -8.04 -50.15 15.74
CA THR A 1073 -8.62 -48.79 15.63
C THR A 1073 -9.06 -48.19 16.96
N THR A 1074 -8.92 -48.94 18.04
CA THR A 1074 -9.33 -48.58 19.40
C THR A 1074 -8.37 -49.25 20.38
N ALA A 1075 -7.98 -48.54 21.44
CA ALA A 1075 -7.28 -49.15 22.57
C ALA A 1075 -8.16 -50.25 23.16
N ALA A 1076 -7.56 -51.41 23.41
CA ALA A 1076 -8.21 -52.42 24.21
C ALA A 1076 -8.11 -52.01 25.69
N GLN A 1077 -9.26 -51.95 26.36
CA GLN A 1077 -9.37 -51.46 27.73
C GLN A 1077 -9.26 -52.62 28.71
N ASN A 1078 -8.05 -52.92 29.15
CA ASN A 1078 -7.86 -54.03 30.10
C ASN A 1078 -7.88 -53.53 31.54
N THR A 1079 -9.06 -53.40 32.13
CA THR A 1079 -9.20 -53.01 33.53
C THR A 1079 -9.34 -54.20 34.49
N THR A 1080 -9.71 -55.41 34.03
CA THR A 1080 -9.85 -56.60 34.89
C THR A 1080 -9.50 -57.99 34.29
N GLY A 1081 -9.01 -58.12 33.06
CA GLY A 1081 -8.78 -59.44 32.43
C GLY A 1081 -7.57 -59.50 31.51
N GLY A 1082 -6.48 -60.14 31.94
CA GLY A 1082 -5.30 -60.35 31.10
C GLY A 1082 -5.58 -61.15 29.82
N LEU A 1083 -4.56 -61.33 28.99
CA LEU A 1083 -4.65 -61.98 27.68
C LEU A 1083 -5.42 -63.33 27.71
N ASP A 1084 -6.58 -63.42 27.04
CA ASP A 1084 -7.37 -64.67 27.01
C ASP A 1084 -6.70 -65.71 26.11
N THR A 1085 -6.17 -66.76 26.73
CA THR A 1085 -5.52 -67.90 26.07
C THR A 1085 -6.43 -69.12 25.89
N ALA A 1086 -7.73 -69.03 26.21
CA ALA A 1086 -8.64 -70.19 26.28
C ALA A 1086 -8.81 -70.95 24.95
N THR A 1087 -8.46 -70.32 23.81
CA THR A 1087 -8.34 -70.98 22.51
C THR A 1087 -6.91 -70.87 22.01
N ASN A 1088 -6.10 -71.91 22.23
CA ASN A 1088 -4.66 -72.02 21.89
C ASN A 1088 -4.36 -71.87 20.37
N SER A 1089 -4.68 -70.74 19.75
CA SER A 1089 -4.49 -70.48 18.31
C SER A 1089 -3.92 -69.08 18.07
N ALA A 1090 -2.90 -68.97 17.21
CA ALA A 1090 -2.24 -67.71 16.86
C ALA A 1090 -3.14 -66.66 16.17
N THR A 1091 -4.38 -67.02 15.90
CA THR A 1091 -5.43 -66.18 15.31
C THR A 1091 -6.36 -65.49 16.31
N THR A 1092 -6.57 -66.06 17.51
CA THR A 1092 -7.67 -65.69 18.42
C THR A 1092 -7.22 -65.01 19.71
N LEU A 1093 -5.98 -64.52 19.78
CA LEU A 1093 -5.61 -63.58 20.84
C LEU A 1093 -6.49 -62.34 20.74
N VAL A 1094 -7.28 -62.14 21.78
CA VAL A 1094 -8.22 -61.05 21.97
C VAL A 1094 -7.95 -60.49 23.36
N GLU A 1095 -8.01 -59.18 23.47
CA GLU A 1095 -8.15 -58.49 24.76
C GLU A 1095 -9.64 -58.28 25.07
N VAL A 1096 -10.04 -58.61 26.30
CA VAL A 1096 -11.42 -58.53 26.76
C VAL A 1096 -11.52 -57.40 27.78
N ASP A 1097 -12.39 -56.43 27.55
CA ASP A 1097 -12.66 -55.40 28.56
C ASP A 1097 -13.57 -55.89 29.69
N ASP A 1098 -13.78 -55.05 30.69
CA ASP A 1098 -14.65 -55.33 31.83
C ASP A 1098 -16.12 -55.53 31.47
N ALA A 1099 -16.54 -55.01 30.32
CA ALA A 1099 -17.88 -55.21 29.77
C ALA A 1099 -18.00 -56.55 29.00
N GLY A 1100 -16.91 -57.31 28.87
CA GLY A 1100 -16.85 -58.55 28.10
C GLY A 1100 -16.69 -58.34 26.60
N THR A 1101 -16.40 -57.12 26.16
CA THR A 1101 -16.16 -56.77 24.75
C THR A 1101 -14.83 -57.35 24.30
N THR A 1102 -14.87 -58.07 23.18
CA THR A 1102 -13.75 -58.78 22.57
C THR A 1102 -13.12 -57.90 21.49
N TYR A 1103 -11.88 -57.43 21.71
CA TYR A 1103 -11.13 -56.66 20.73
C TYR A 1103 -10.26 -57.58 19.87
N ALA A 1104 -10.36 -57.43 18.54
CA ALA A 1104 -9.36 -58.05 17.67
C ALA A 1104 -7.99 -57.39 17.94
N CYS A 1105 -6.95 -58.20 18.11
CA CYS A 1105 -5.59 -57.69 18.36
C CYS A 1105 -4.65 -58.19 17.27
N TYR A 1106 -4.18 -57.30 16.39
CA TYR A 1106 -3.21 -57.63 15.35
C TYR A 1106 -1.75 -57.49 15.81
N TYR A 1107 -1.54 -56.64 16.80
CA TYR A 1107 -0.27 -56.47 17.48
C TYR A 1107 -0.55 -56.53 18.96
N VAL A 1108 0.17 -57.37 19.70
CA VAL A 1108 0.00 -57.49 21.15
C VAL A 1108 1.36 -57.32 21.80
N TRP A 1109 1.46 -56.35 22.70
CA TRP A 1109 2.68 -56.03 23.42
C TRP A 1109 2.37 -55.62 24.86
N SER A 1110 3.37 -55.72 25.73
CA SER A 1110 3.32 -55.22 27.10
C SER A 1110 4.44 -54.24 27.36
N ASP A 1111 4.15 -53.22 28.17
CA ASP A 1111 5.12 -52.23 28.63
C ASP A 1111 5.91 -52.69 29.88
N ASN A 1112 5.65 -53.92 30.36
CA ASN A 1112 6.27 -54.54 31.54
C ASN A 1112 6.13 -53.71 32.82
N SER A 1113 5.11 -52.85 32.94
CA SER A 1113 4.87 -52.03 34.13
C SER A 1113 4.66 -52.87 35.41
N GLN A 1114 4.22 -54.12 35.30
CA GLN A 1114 4.06 -55.04 36.44
C GLN A 1114 5.38 -55.72 36.90
N SER A 1115 6.53 -55.42 36.27
CA SER A 1115 7.89 -55.83 36.69
C SER A 1115 8.12 -57.35 36.91
N VAL A 1116 7.38 -58.21 36.21
CA VAL A 1116 7.50 -59.67 36.26
C VAL A 1116 7.72 -60.23 34.86
N LEU A 1117 8.59 -61.24 34.73
CA LEU A 1117 8.65 -62.05 33.51
C LEU A 1117 7.31 -62.77 33.35
N HIS A 1118 6.56 -62.45 32.30
CA HIS A 1118 5.25 -63.04 32.08
C HIS A 1118 5.36 -64.57 31.97
N SER A 1119 4.85 -65.27 32.97
CA SER A 1119 4.78 -66.72 32.98
C SER A 1119 3.50 -67.20 32.30
N SER A 1120 3.47 -68.46 31.85
CA SER A 1120 2.27 -69.07 31.27
C SER A 1120 1.10 -69.21 32.24
N ALA A 1121 1.32 -69.05 33.54
CA ALA A 1121 0.28 -69.19 34.56
C ALA A 1121 -0.46 -67.87 34.86
N ASP A 1122 0.11 -66.73 34.45
CA ASP A 1122 -0.28 -65.41 34.95
C ASP A 1122 -0.67 -64.41 33.83
N GLN A 1123 -0.68 -64.86 32.57
CA GLN A 1123 -1.02 -64.02 31.40
C GLN A 1123 -2.44 -63.42 31.48
N THR A 1124 -3.36 -64.05 32.21
CA THR A 1124 -4.71 -63.53 32.48
C THR A 1124 -4.79 -62.58 33.69
N THR A 1125 -3.67 -62.34 34.39
CA THR A 1125 -3.62 -61.62 35.67
C THR A 1125 -2.99 -60.23 35.54
N TYR A 1126 -2.07 -60.02 34.58
CA TYR A 1126 -1.36 -58.75 34.41
C TYR A 1126 -2.06 -57.84 33.39
N LYS A 1127 -2.22 -56.56 33.78
CA LYS A 1127 -2.97 -55.54 33.04
C LYS A 1127 -2.12 -54.72 32.07
N ASP A 1128 -0.84 -55.04 31.94
CA ASP A 1128 0.15 -54.29 31.16
C ASP A 1128 0.20 -54.71 29.68
N TRP A 1129 -0.61 -55.69 29.28
CA TRP A 1129 -0.82 -56.07 27.87
C TRP A 1129 -1.79 -55.13 27.17
N THR A 1130 -1.44 -54.73 25.96
CA THR A 1130 -2.27 -53.92 25.08
C THR A 1130 -2.08 -54.28 23.61
N ASN A 1131 -3.06 -53.90 22.81
CA ASN A 1131 -3.05 -54.07 21.37
C ASN A 1131 -2.15 -53.03 20.63
N GLY A 1132 -2.19 -53.02 19.30
CA GLY A 1132 -1.37 -52.17 18.44
C GLY A 1132 -1.84 -50.72 18.29
N TYR A 1133 -2.90 -50.31 19.01
CA TYR A 1133 -3.45 -48.97 18.92
C TYR A 1133 -2.38 -47.92 19.27
N LEU A 1134 -2.23 -46.89 18.42
CA LEU A 1134 -1.25 -45.80 18.54
C LEU A 1134 0.24 -46.21 18.54
N VAL A 1135 0.56 -47.46 18.20
CA VAL A 1135 1.96 -47.87 18.03
C VAL A 1135 2.54 -47.22 16.79
N ASN A 1136 3.57 -46.41 16.99
CA ASN A 1136 4.22 -45.67 15.91
C ASN A 1136 4.84 -46.62 14.87
N GLY A 1137 4.54 -46.37 13.59
CA GLY A 1137 5.01 -47.16 12.45
C GLY A 1137 4.05 -48.24 11.93
N LEU A 1138 2.79 -48.25 12.39
CA LEU A 1138 1.72 -49.14 11.91
C LEU A 1138 0.56 -48.34 11.25
N PRO A 1139 -0.02 -48.82 10.12
CA PRO A 1139 0.48 -49.91 9.30
C PRO A 1139 1.83 -49.52 8.69
N SER A 1140 2.65 -50.53 8.37
CA SER A 1140 3.84 -50.23 7.59
C SER A 1140 3.51 -50.12 6.10
N ASP A 1141 4.45 -49.55 5.34
CA ASP A 1141 4.50 -49.76 3.89
C ASP A 1141 4.52 -51.26 3.53
N SER A 1142 4.18 -51.59 2.29
CA SER A 1142 4.25 -52.97 1.78
C SER A 1142 5.59 -53.28 1.12
N VAL A 1143 6.15 -54.45 1.42
CA VAL A 1143 7.27 -55.06 0.67
C VAL A 1143 6.70 -55.93 -0.44
N ASN A 1144 7.13 -55.70 -1.67
CA ASN A 1144 6.75 -56.51 -2.83
C ASN A 1144 7.95 -57.30 -3.37
N LEU A 1145 7.80 -58.62 -3.47
CA LEU A 1145 8.78 -59.56 -4.02
C LEU A 1145 8.24 -60.11 -5.34
N VAL A 1146 9.00 -59.93 -6.42
CA VAL A 1146 8.61 -60.38 -7.77
C VAL A 1146 9.67 -61.36 -8.30
N TYR A 1147 9.24 -62.42 -8.98
CA TYR A 1147 10.14 -63.46 -9.53
C TYR A 1147 11.01 -62.94 -10.67
#